data_AF-A0A9P9EV54-F1
#
_entry.id   AF-A0A9P9EV54-F1
#
_cell.length_a   1.000
_cell.length_b   1.000
_cell.length_c   1.000
_cell.angle_alpha   90.00
_cell.angle_beta   90.00
_cell.angle_gamma   90.00
#
_symmetry.space_group_name_H-M   'P 1'
#
loop_
_entity.id
_entity.type
_entity.pdbx_description
1 polymer ?
#
loop_
_entity_poly.entity_id
_entity_poly.type
_entity_poly.pdbx_seq_one_letter_code
_entity_poly.pdbx_strand_id
1 'polypeptide(L)'
;MKPIVTCAVAGLQYLIHPHKLGSIQETINSDAIIPITLLTTEEVFGDLERLLQLLDEYDDVFIPEFGSVLVEKPGKSNESVLGSFEGPLAHQIYHLEDIVGLSNDFSELPSGPYFLHGPNLHQAWRLYDDEFGAFAFGVIPDDVNQPEEFQVLSSLSLQGDSKSIPVPSRLYHPRPSLRKPLSGIRISVSDFTWLNGTITTLSSRAWASLYTSPSTTTTDQAQKLIDLGAIIVGKTKTSPLGAGAEWVDEQAPWSARGDGYQTLLGNSVGAAAGLIGYEWLQLSNGGDGNHGNGRLFSRSLKDLLLMTTKSLGISSPEIRAPSRILFSVDLHSTMNESQRRLVDEFISTLERFHGIDVEKVNLGEVWAETSPGEAHGEEMQTYMKDFHRKPFVEATPQFLWKVGEAVTMDEFHHQYVRRFQIYRKWFHQHMMPLHATPNAEAVMILPCGTYDIRHRDEPASPPTTSRGVTPENLASILGAPHLAIPFAQLPFQSRISGRTEYQPVCVSLMGTRGSEAGMIRLVQQAFEHARWRTHLPSNPLPGSSSFTMAEPYNTPVPGSTPRATSPAPPVPLFSHPGSPLSPAKLKLAMAAPAKPRVLHIGDPIKYNPDTYERFSAQFDVVRPSTEERQRPEFVKALQEKRWGDFQAIFRPFWGTGGEMGNWDAELVDLLPESVKVFASAGAGFDWADTKLLAERGIIYCNSGLAASDAVADFSIAMIISTFRQIPWCISSATSNDEADFQTCHRDVTAQAHNLRGQVLAFIGFGNIGQQIAARCHHGFGMNIHYYDVFPKPASVTEPLKATSHDSLESLLGNADCVILCTPAGDGALINQDSVRLFRHGSRFVNIARGSLVDEDALAGALEDGQISTAALDVHANEPKVHPGLLALARKGRVMLTCHNAGGTVETHVGFEELSMRNIMAVLSGGDAISPVNLHFFKR
;
A
#
# COMPACT_ATOMS: atom_id res chain seq x y z
N MET A 1 -0.97 -14.00 22.41
CA MET A 1 -0.66 -12.79 21.62
C MET A 1 -0.73 -11.59 22.54
N LYS A 2 0.29 -10.75 22.54
CA LYS A 2 0.26 -9.47 23.27
C LYS A 2 -0.64 -8.50 22.49
N PRO A 3 -1.42 -7.64 23.16
CA PRO A 3 -2.22 -6.62 22.48
C PRO A 3 -1.29 -5.69 21.68
N ILE A 4 -1.69 -5.39 20.45
CA ILE A 4 -0.95 -4.53 19.52
C ILE A 4 -1.55 -3.13 19.64
N VAL A 5 -0.72 -2.13 19.91
CA VAL A 5 -1.14 -0.72 20.01
C VAL A 5 -0.54 0.05 18.85
N THR A 6 -1.39 0.65 18.02
CA THR A 6 -0.97 1.51 16.91
C THR A 6 -1.41 2.95 17.17
N CYS A 7 -0.66 3.90 16.63
CA CYS A 7 -0.97 5.32 16.69
C CYS A 7 -0.56 6.01 15.39
N ALA A 8 -1.04 7.24 15.18
CA ALA A 8 -0.64 8.06 14.04
C ALA A 8 0.13 9.28 14.55
N VAL A 9 1.30 9.54 13.95
CA VAL A 9 2.11 10.74 14.20
C VAL A 9 2.31 11.43 12.85
N ALA A 10 1.87 12.68 12.74
CA ALA A 10 1.91 13.46 11.49
C ALA A 10 1.32 12.75 10.25
N GLY A 11 0.26 11.94 10.44
CA GLY A 11 -0.37 11.18 9.35
C GLY A 11 0.34 9.88 8.97
N LEU A 12 1.49 9.57 9.57
CA LEU A 12 2.18 8.29 9.43
C LEU A 12 1.75 7.33 10.55
N GLN A 13 1.58 6.06 10.21
CA GLN A 13 1.21 5.04 11.18
C GLN A 13 2.44 4.44 11.88
N TYR A 14 2.31 4.25 13.19
CA TYR A 14 3.29 3.63 14.04
C TYR A 14 2.68 2.54 14.90
N LEU A 15 3.45 1.48 15.10
CA LEU A 15 3.27 0.47 16.12
C LEU A 15 4.11 0.85 17.34
N ILE A 16 3.47 0.84 18.51
CA ILE A 16 4.15 0.87 19.80
C ILE A 16 4.53 -0.57 20.15
N HIS A 17 5.83 -0.86 20.16
CA HIS A 17 6.27 -2.24 20.37
C HIS A 17 5.84 -2.75 21.76
N PRO A 18 5.23 -3.96 21.89
CA PRO A 18 4.70 -4.43 23.18
C PRO A 18 5.75 -4.66 24.27
N HIS A 19 7.02 -4.84 23.91
CA HIS A 19 8.12 -4.94 24.87
C HIS A 19 8.35 -3.59 25.56
N LYS A 20 8.04 -3.52 26.85
CA LYS A 20 8.36 -2.40 27.73
C LYS A 20 9.86 -2.37 28.00
N LEU A 21 10.51 -1.26 27.64
CA LEU A 21 11.93 -1.04 27.88
C LEU A 21 12.19 -0.40 29.25
N GLY A 22 11.25 0.40 29.76
CA GLY A 22 11.37 1.07 31.07
C GLY A 22 10.17 1.89 31.45
N SER A 23 10.34 2.73 32.48
CA SER A 23 9.35 3.74 32.86
C SER A 23 10.00 5.03 33.35
N ILE A 24 9.33 6.16 33.18
CA ILE A 24 9.70 7.44 33.80
C ILE A 24 8.90 7.70 35.08
N GLN A 25 9.41 8.53 36.00
CA GLN A 25 8.77 8.81 37.30
C GLN A 25 7.63 9.83 37.23
N GLU A 26 7.63 10.70 36.23
CA GLU A 26 6.68 11.80 36.15
C GLU A 26 5.26 11.29 35.96
N THR A 27 4.30 12.07 36.47
CA THR A 27 2.88 11.75 36.38
C THR A 27 2.38 11.99 34.96
N ILE A 28 2.75 11.10 34.04
CA ILE A 28 2.12 11.02 32.73
C ILE A 28 0.79 10.30 32.88
N ASN A 29 -0.25 10.83 32.24
CA ASN A 29 -1.54 10.17 32.15
C ASN A 29 -1.34 8.74 31.62
N SER A 30 -1.87 7.72 32.32
CA SER A 30 -1.63 6.31 32.01
C SER A 30 -1.96 5.91 30.57
N ASP A 31 -2.87 6.64 29.93
CA ASP A 31 -3.37 6.35 28.57
C ASP A 31 -2.73 7.25 27.50
N ALA A 32 -1.84 8.17 27.89
CA ALA A 32 -1.16 9.05 26.94
C ALA A 32 -0.16 8.26 26.09
N ILE A 33 -0.17 8.52 24.79
CA ILE A 33 0.83 8.04 23.83
C ILE A 33 1.60 9.26 23.34
N ILE A 34 2.88 9.36 23.70
CA ILE A 34 3.70 10.54 23.41
C ILE A 34 4.91 10.09 22.58
N PRO A 35 5.08 10.59 21.34
CA PRO A 35 6.31 10.40 20.59
C PRO A 35 7.42 11.23 21.26
N ILE A 36 8.56 10.60 21.51
CA ILE A 36 9.70 11.23 22.18
C ILE A 36 11.01 10.92 21.46
N THR A 37 12.04 11.73 21.70
CA THR A 37 13.42 11.39 21.33
C THR A 37 14.23 11.12 22.60
N LEU A 38 14.78 9.91 22.72
CA LEU A 38 15.70 9.57 23.80
C LEU A 38 17.12 10.02 23.43
N LEU A 39 17.79 10.79 24.27
CA LEU A 39 19.12 11.38 24.02
C LEU A 39 20.01 11.32 25.27
N THR A 40 21.34 11.34 25.10
CA THR A 40 22.30 11.54 26.20
C THR A 40 22.40 13.02 26.58
N THR A 41 22.93 13.32 27.78
CA THR A 41 23.22 14.70 28.22
C THR A 41 24.01 15.50 27.18
N GLU A 42 25.09 14.92 26.64
CA GLU A 42 25.94 15.60 25.64
C GLU A 42 25.19 15.90 24.34
N GLU A 43 24.27 15.02 23.93
CA GLU A 43 23.44 15.20 22.73
C GLU A 43 22.35 16.26 22.93
N VAL A 44 21.74 16.31 24.13
CA VAL A 44 20.72 17.32 24.47
C VAL A 44 21.32 18.72 24.52
N PHE A 45 22.50 18.88 25.11
CA PHE A 45 23.14 20.17 25.33
C PHE A 45 24.20 20.54 24.27
N GLY A 46 24.38 19.69 23.25
CA GLY A 46 25.25 19.94 22.09
C GLY A 46 24.57 20.71 20.96
N ASP A 47 24.90 20.38 19.71
CA ASP A 47 24.19 20.92 18.53
C ASP A 47 22.92 20.10 18.25
N LEU A 48 21.92 20.28 19.12
CA LEU A 48 20.69 19.51 19.13
C LEU A 48 19.91 19.61 17.81
N GLU A 49 19.79 20.80 17.24
CA GLU A 49 19.06 20.99 15.98
C GLU A 49 19.74 20.27 14.82
N ARG A 50 21.08 20.32 14.76
CA ARG A 50 21.81 19.54 13.76
C ARG A 50 21.66 18.04 14.00
N LEU A 51 21.63 17.60 15.25
CA LEU A 51 21.41 16.19 15.59
C LEU A 51 20.02 15.71 15.15
N LEU A 52 18.95 16.43 15.49
CA LEU A 52 17.59 16.06 15.10
C LEU A 52 17.42 16.02 13.57
N GLN A 53 18.03 16.97 12.85
CA GLN A 53 18.10 16.94 11.38
C GLN A 53 18.85 15.69 10.86
N LEU A 54 19.97 15.32 11.49
CA LEU A 54 20.71 14.11 11.12
C LEU A 54 19.91 12.83 11.39
N LEU A 55 19.10 12.79 12.45
CA LEU A 55 18.21 11.66 12.73
C LEU A 55 17.13 11.51 11.65
N ASP A 56 16.49 12.62 11.25
CA ASP A 56 15.51 12.67 10.14
C ASP A 56 16.12 12.31 8.77
N GLU A 57 17.35 12.76 8.51
CA GLU A 57 18.09 12.41 7.28
C GLU A 57 18.48 10.92 7.21
N TYR A 58 18.77 10.30 8.36
CA TYR A 58 19.34 8.94 8.41
C TYR A 58 18.31 7.84 8.68
N ASP A 59 17.25 8.14 9.43
CA ASP A 59 16.28 7.16 9.89
C ASP A 59 14.89 7.41 9.31
N ASP A 60 14.33 6.40 8.66
CA ASP A 60 13.02 6.48 8.00
C ASP A 60 11.82 6.27 8.94
N VAL A 61 12.09 6.02 10.23
CA VAL A 61 11.09 5.90 11.30
C VAL A 61 11.00 7.20 12.10
N PHE A 62 12.13 7.85 12.37
CA PHE A 62 12.16 9.19 12.93
C PHE A 62 11.49 10.20 11.99
N ILE A 63 10.74 11.13 12.56
CA ILE A 63 10.20 12.33 11.89
C ILE A 63 10.31 13.52 12.86
N PRO A 64 10.29 14.77 12.37
CA PRO A 64 10.51 15.95 13.21
C PRO A 64 9.61 16.02 14.45
N GLU A 65 8.41 15.47 14.40
CA GLU A 65 7.46 15.45 15.52
C GLU A 65 8.00 14.71 16.76
N PHE A 66 8.86 13.69 16.59
CA PHE A 66 9.56 13.03 17.70
C PHE A 66 10.51 13.98 18.44
N GLY A 67 11.01 15.04 17.79
CA GLY A 67 11.90 16.03 18.37
C GLY A 67 11.23 17.02 19.33
N SER A 68 9.90 17.01 19.43
CA SER A 68 9.15 17.95 20.28
C SER A 68 9.34 17.68 21.79
N VAL A 69 9.52 16.41 22.14
CA VAL A 69 9.71 15.94 23.52
C VAL A 69 11.00 15.14 23.59
N LEU A 70 11.93 15.59 24.45
CA LEU A 70 13.24 14.99 24.62
C LEU A 70 13.31 14.33 25.99
N VAL A 71 13.83 13.10 26.04
CA VAL A 71 14.07 12.39 27.29
C VAL A 71 15.57 12.14 27.42
N GLU A 72 16.14 12.62 28.52
CA GLU A 72 17.55 12.44 28.84
C GLU A 72 17.80 11.08 29.51
N LYS A 73 18.84 10.37 29.05
CA LYS A 73 19.34 9.13 29.65
C LYS A 73 20.12 9.38 30.95
N PRO A 74 20.13 8.42 31.91
CA PRO A 74 20.95 8.55 33.12
C PRO A 74 22.46 8.53 32.78
N GLY A 75 23.18 9.54 33.24
CA GLY A 75 24.62 9.70 32.99
C GLY A 75 25.49 9.04 34.06
N LYS A 76 26.70 8.58 33.67
CA LYS A 76 27.67 7.99 34.62
C LYS A 76 28.26 8.96 35.65
N SER A 77 27.89 10.24 35.61
CA SER A 77 28.30 11.27 36.59
C SER A 77 27.25 12.37 36.69
N ASN A 78 26.60 12.46 37.86
CA ASN A 78 25.66 13.52 38.25
C ASN A 78 26.38 14.87 38.47
N GLU A 79 26.97 15.46 37.44
CA GLU A 79 27.29 16.89 37.46
C GLU A 79 26.23 17.65 36.66
N SER A 80 25.37 18.35 37.41
CA SER A 80 24.29 19.19 36.92
C SER A 80 24.85 20.38 36.13
N VAL A 81 24.89 20.24 34.79
CA VAL A 81 25.09 21.38 33.91
C VAL A 81 23.77 22.13 33.77
N LEU A 82 23.47 22.96 34.77
CA LEU A 82 22.43 23.99 34.69
C LEU A 82 22.92 25.11 33.74
N GLY A 83 22.72 24.91 32.44
CA GLY A 83 22.91 25.93 31.40
C GLY A 83 21.58 26.27 30.74
N SER A 84 21.11 27.50 30.92
CA SER A 84 19.91 28.04 30.25
C SER A 84 20.12 28.07 28.73
N PHE A 85 19.33 27.30 27.98
CA PHE A 85 19.33 27.32 26.52
C PHE A 85 18.32 28.38 26.03
N GLU A 86 18.80 29.42 25.34
CA GLU A 86 17.98 30.36 24.57
C GLU A 86 18.17 30.05 23.07
N GLY A 87 17.32 29.16 22.54
CA GLY A 87 17.22 28.82 21.11
C GLY A 87 15.78 28.97 20.61
N PRO A 88 15.54 28.98 19.28
CA PRO A 88 14.32 29.53 18.68
C PRO A 88 13.02 28.71 18.82
N LEU A 89 13.01 27.61 19.57
CA LEU A 89 11.86 26.72 19.77
C LEU A 89 11.64 26.37 21.26
N ALA A 90 10.62 25.56 21.54
CA ALA A 90 10.06 25.36 22.88
C ALA A 90 9.93 23.87 23.27
N HIS A 91 10.95 23.07 22.93
CA HIS A 91 11.05 21.64 23.26
C HIS A 91 10.96 21.40 24.78
N GLN A 92 10.43 20.25 25.20
CA GLN A 92 10.34 19.85 26.61
C GLN A 92 11.37 18.76 26.92
N ILE A 93 12.15 18.92 27.99
CA ILE A 93 13.18 17.95 28.42
C ILE A 93 12.73 17.27 29.70
N TYR A 94 12.75 15.94 29.70
CA TYR A 94 12.40 15.08 30.83
C TYR A 94 13.60 14.19 31.22
N HIS A 95 13.68 13.75 32.48
CA HIS A 95 14.81 13.00 33.03
C HIS A 95 14.42 11.58 33.51
N LEU A 96 15.37 10.66 33.49
CA LEU A 96 15.25 9.29 34.03
C LEU A 96 15.96 9.14 35.40
N GLU A 97 15.25 8.60 36.40
CA GLU A 97 15.88 7.90 37.54
C GLU A 97 15.86 6.39 37.32
N ASP A 98 16.86 5.70 37.88
CA ASP A 98 16.98 4.24 37.85
C ASP A 98 15.82 3.53 38.57
N ILE A 99 15.12 2.65 37.85
CA ILE A 99 14.17 1.72 38.46
C ILE A 99 14.88 0.39 38.72
N VAL A 100 15.01 0.04 40.00
CA VAL A 100 15.54 -1.25 40.46
C VAL A 100 14.63 -2.39 39.97
N GLY A 101 15.14 -3.23 39.07
CA GLY A 101 14.52 -4.53 38.75
C GLY A 101 14.24 -4.85 37.27
N LEU A 102 14.73 -4.08 36.30
CA LEU A 102 14.69 -4.43 34.87
C LEU A 102 16.09 -4.75 34.35
N SER A 103 16.18 -5.69 33.40
CA SER A 103 17.41 -6.45 33.07
C SER A 103 18.52 -5.67 32.36
N ASN A 104 18.31 -4.41 32.05
CA ASN A 104 19.15 -3.60 31.17
C ASN A 104 19.51 -2.29 31.89
N ASP A 105 20.76 -1.84 31.73
CA ASP A 105 21.19 -0.51 32.10
C ASP A 105 20.58 0.50 31.09
N PHE A 106 19.69 1.39 31.54
CA PHE A 106 19.02 2.38 30.69
C PHE A 106 19.98 3.28 29.93
N SER A 107 21.19 3.48 30.47
CA SER A 107 22.25 4.24 29.79
C SER A 107 22.73 3.57 28.50
N GLU A 108 22.46 2.27 28.32
CA GLU A 108 22.81 1.50 27.12
C GLU A 108 21.75 1.56 26.02
N LEU A 109 20.56 2.13 26.28
CA LEU A 109 19.56 2.33 25.23
C LEU A 109 20.09 3.34 24.19
N PRO A 110 19.95 3.06 22.89
CA PRO A 110 20.42 3.96 21.85
C PRO A 110 19.57 5.23 21.75
N SER A 111 20.18 6.30 21.25
CA SER A 111 19.47 7.57 21.02
C SER A 111 18.59 7.45 19.79
N GLY A 112 17.37 7.98 19.83
CA GLY A 112 16.43 7.88 18.70
C GLY A 112 14.96 8.03 19.08
N PRO A 113 14.03 7.72 18.15
CA PRO A 113 12.60 7.87 18.38
C PRO A 113 12.09 6.81 19.35
N TYR A 114 11.19 7.12 20.27
CA TYR A 114 10.50 6.16 21.14
C TYR A 114 9.07 6.64 21.41
N PHE A 115 8.25 5.78 22.00
CA PHE A 115 6.96 6.18 22.58
C PHE A 115 6.97 6.02 24.08
N LEU A 116 6.36 6.99 24.77
CA LEU A 116 5.83 6.80 26.10
C LEU A 116 4.36 6.39 25.98
N HIS A 117 4.01 5.23 26.53
CA HIS A 117 2.62 4.80 26.75
C HIS A 117 2.34 4.81 28.25
N GLY A 118 1.65 5.85 28.71
CA GLY A 118 1.70 6.27 30.10
C GLY A 118 3.16 6.54 30.51
N PRO A 119 3.61 6.06 31.68
CA PRO A 119 5.00 6.22 32.08
C PRO A 119 5.94 5.26 31.33
N ASN A 120 5.44 4.29 30.56
CA ASN A 120 6.26 3.19 30.03
C ASN A 120 6.91 3.53 28.70
N LEU A 121 8.21 3.24 28.57
CA LEU A 121 9.00 3.45 27.37
C LEU A 121 8.94 2.24 26.43
N HIS A 122 8.67 2.48 25.15
CA HIS A 122 8.54 1.48 24.11
C HIS A 122 9.23 1.94 22.81
N GLN A 123 9.74 0.99 22.01
CA GLN A 123 10.24 1.33 20.67
C GLN A 123 9.10 1.80 19.75
N ALA A 124 9.39 2.78 18.92
CA ALA A 124 8.60 3.22 17.80
C ALA A 124 8.94 2.39 16.55
N TRP A 125 7.94 1.70 16.01
CA TRP A 125 8.07 0.97 14.75
C TRP A 125 7.12 1.61 13.75
N ARG A 126 7.60 2.01 12.57
CA ARG A 126 6.74 2.56 11.53
C ARG A 126 5.99 1.43 10.83
N LEU A 127 4.71 1.65 10.53
CA LEU A 127 3.89 0.75 9.72
C LEU A 127 3.95 1.23 8.26
N TYR A 128 4.57 0.44 7.39
CA TYR A 128 4.62 0.70 5.95
C TYR A 128 3.56 -0.12 5.22
N ASP A 129 2.99 0.44 4.17
CA ASP A 129 2.02 -0.24 3.32
C ASP A 129 2.72 -1.23 2.37
N ASP A 130 2.21 -2.46 2.27
CA ASP A 130 2.69 -3.48 1.32
C ASP A 130 2.13 -3.23 -0.08
N GLU A 131 2.46 -2.09 -0.68
CA GLU A 131 2.00 -1.62 -2.00
C GLU A 131 2.27 -2.64 -3.13
N PHE A 132 3.39 -3.38 -3.04
CA PHE A 132 3.73 -4.41 -4.01
C PHE A 132 3.08 -5.77 -3.71
N GLY A 133 2.35 -5.92 -2.62
CA GLY A 133 1.73 -7.17 -2.20
C GLY A 133 2.75 -8.32 -2.01
N ALA A 134 3.97 -7.98 -1.60
CA ALA A 134 5.12 -8.87 -1.53
C ALA A 134 5.13 -9.75 -0.27
N PHE A 135 4.43 -9.34 0.80
CA PHE A 135 4.43 -10.02 2.08
C PHE A 135 3.22 -10.93 2.27
N ALA A 136 3.46 -12.10 2.87
CA ALA A 136 2.39 -12.89 3.45
C ALA A 136 1.85 -12.16 4.68
N PHE A 137 2.76 -11.69 5.54
CA PHE A 137 2.47 -10.84 6.69
C PHE A 137 3.76 -10.26 7.30
N GLY A 138 3.63 -9.14 8.02
CA GLY A 138 4.67 -8.60 8.89
C GLY A 138 4.78 -9.38 10.21
N VAL A 139 5.94 -9.32 10.87
CA VAL A 139 6.15 -9.96 12.17
C VAL A 139 6.81 -9.01 13.15
N ILE A 140 6.51 -9.19 14.44
CA ILE A 140 7.16 -8.48 15.54
C ILE A 140 7.70 -9.49 16.54
N PRO A 141 8.91 -9.31 17.07
CA PRO A 141 9.45 -10.20 18.09
C PRO A 141 8.77 -9.97 19.44
N ASP A 142 8.79 -10.98 20.30
CA ASP A 142 8.37 -10.87 21.68
C ASP A 142 9.31 -10.01 22.54
N ASP A 143 10.61 -10.11 22.25
CA ASP A 143 11.71 -9.33 22.80
C ASP A 143 12.61 -8.75 21.67
N VAL A 144 12.75 -7.41 21.65
CA VAL A 144 13.55 -6.68 20.64
C VAL A 144 15.07 -6.87 20.74
N ASN A 145 15.59 -7.33 21.88
CA ASN A 145 17.02 -7.54 22.14
C ASN A 145 17.45 -8.98 21.87
N GLN A 146 16.61 -9.95 22.25
CA GLN A 146 16.85 -11.39 22.11
C GLN A 146 15.55 -12.10 21.69
N PRO A 147 15.17 -12.02 20.41
CA PRO A 147 13.88 -12.54 19.95
C PRO A 147 13.87 -14.08 20.01
N GLU A 148 12.92 -14.63 20.76
CA GLU A 148 12.69 -16.08 20.87
C GLU A 148 11.39 -16.50 20.17
N GLU A 149 10.37 -15.64 20.19
CA GLU A 149 9.06 -15.85 19.58
C GLU A 149 8.66 -14.64 18.73
N PHE A 150 7.88 -14.88 17.68
CA PHE A 150 7.39 -13.85 16.77
C PHE A 150 5.85 -13.86 16.73
N GLN A 151 5.27 -12.67 16.78
CA GLN A 151 3.84 -12.45 16.61
C GLN A 151 3.56 -11.91 15.20
N VAL A 152 2.57 -12.50 14.53
CA VAL A 152 2.08 -12.02 13.22
C VAL A 152 1.33 -10.71 13.42
N LEU A 153 1.65 -9.70 12.59
CA LEU A 153 0.88 -8.45 12.54
C LEU A 153 -0.27 -8.60 11.54
N SER A 154 -1.50 -8.63 12.07
CA SER A 154 -2.74 -8.59 11.28
C SER A 154 -3.27 -7.15 11.21
N SER A 155 -2.50 -6.25 10.59
CA SER A 155 -2.90 -4.85 10.36
C SER A 155 -2.95 -4.58 8.87
N LEU A 156 -3.94 -3.79 8.45
CA LEU A 156 -4.05 -3.24 7.11
C LEU A 156 -3.62 -1.78 7.11
N SER A 157 -3.27 -1.27 5.93
CA SER A 157 -3.06 0.16 5.68
C SER A 157 -4.26 0.97 6.14
N LEU A 158 -4.08 2.28 6.32
CA LEU A 158 -5.17 3.21 6.67
C LEU A 158 -6.38 3.09 5.72
N GLN A 159 -6.14 2.76 4.46
CA GLN A 159 -7.17 2.64 3.42
C GLN A 159 -7.69 1.21 3.27
N GLY A 160 -7.10 0.23 3.96
CA GLY A 160 -7.48 -1.17 3.90
C GLY A 160 -7.10 -1.89 2.60
N ASP A 161 -6.34 -1.24 1.72
CA ASP A 161 -5.99 -1.73 0.38
C ASP A 161 -4.76 -2.67 0.37
N SER A 162 -3.94 -2.60 1.40
CA SER A 162 -2.68 -3.32 1.52
C SER A 162 -2.41 -3.73 2.98
N LYS A 163 -1.50 -4.68 3.18
CA LYS A 163 -1.08 -5.11 4.52
C LYS A 163 -0.08 -4.10 5.09
N SER A 164 -0.07 -3.89 6.40
CA SER A 164 0.98 -3.11 7.05
C SER A 164 2.16 -3.97 7.47
N ILE A 165 3.38 -3.52 7.19
CA ILE A 165 4.63 -4.15 7.60
C ILE A 165 5.28 -3.31 8.71
N PRO A 166 5.53 -3.90 9.90
CA PRO A 166 6.13 -3.17 11.01
C PRO A 166 7.64 -3.12 10.85
N VAL A 167 8.20 -1.91 10.91
CA VAL A 167 9.61 -1.65 10.63
C VAL A 167 10.22 -0.81 11.76
N PRO A 168 11.21 -1.34 12.51
CA PRO A 168 11.85 -0.61 13.62
C PRO A 168 12.84 0.43 13.12
N SER A 169 13.07 1.50 13.90
CA SER A 169 14.14 2.48 13.63
C SER A 169 15.51 1.80 13.48
N ARG A 170 16.33 2.28 12.54
CA ARG A 170 17.74 1.83 12.39
C ARG A 170 18.59 2.22 13.60
N LEU A 171 18.16 3.24 14.33
CA LEU A 171 18.90 3.81 15.45
C LEU A 171 18.94 2.86 16.65
N TYR A 172 17.99 1.92 16.76
CA TYR A 172 17.96 0.97 17.87
C TYR A 172 19.10 -0.04 17.88
N HIS A 173 19.88 -0.09 16.82
CA HIS A 173 20.87 -1.11 16.63
C HIS A 173 22.27 -0.51 16.67
N PRO A 174 23.16 -1.04 17.51
CA PRO A 174 24.54 -0.57 17.56
C PRO A 174 25.22 -0.80 16.21
N ARG A 175 26.26 -0.02 15.94
CA ARG A 175 27.08 -0.20 14.73
C ARG A 175 27.51 -1.67 14.59
N PRO A 176 27.51 -2.22 13.37
CA PRO A 176 27.95 -3.59 13.12
C PRO A 176 29.29 -3.92 13.79
N SER A 177 29.35 -5.07 14.46
CA SER A 177 30.55 -5.55 15.15
C SER A 177 30.99 -6.90 14.59
N LEU A 178 32.19 -7.36 15.00
CA LEU A 178 32.67 -8.69 14.62
C LEU A 178 31.73 -9.82 15.07
N ARG A 179 31.01 -9.65 16.18
CA ARG A 179 30.06 -10.64 16.73
C ARG A 179 28.65 -10.50 16.13
N LYS A 180 28.17 -9.27 15.96
CA LYS A 180 26.86 -8.96 15.34
C LYS A 180 27.06 -8.12 14.06
N PRO A 181 27.51 -8.74 12.96
CA PRO A 181 27.83 -8.01 11.73
C PRO A 181 26.58 -7.55 10.95
N LEU A 182 25.40 -8.09 11.26
CA LEU A 182 24.13 -7.72 10.62
C LEU A 182 23.28 -6.78 11.48
N SER A 183 23.84 -6.26 12.58
CA SER A 183 23.17 -5.30 13.47
C SER A 183 22.61 -4.10 12.68
N GLY A 184 21.30 -3.85 12.80
CA GLY A 184 20.61 -2.76 12.10
C GLY A 184 20.14 -3.09 10.68
N ILE A 185 20.43 -4.29 10.17
CA ILE A 185 20.01 -4.73 8.85
C ILE A 185 18.63 -5.37 8.92
N ARG A 186 17.65 -4.75 8.25
CA ARG A 186 16.28 -5.27 8.15
C ARG A 186 16.23 -6.31 7.03
N ILE A 187 15.69 -7.48 7.35
CA ILE A 187 15.61 -8.64 6.46
C ILE A 187 14.20 -9.23 6.47
N SER A 188 13.74 -9.69 5.31
CA SER A 188 12.57 -10.55 5.20
C SER A 188 12.98 -12.00 4.98
N VAL A 189 12.16 -12.94 5.46
CA VAL A 189 12.36 -14.37 5.21
C VAL A 189 11.21 -14.95 4.41
N SER A 190 11.46 -16.00 3.64
CA SER A 190 10.43 -16.66 2.84
C SER A 190 9.34 -17.27 3.70
N ASP A 191 8.10 -17.37 3.18
CA ASP A 191 6.97 -17.91 3.94
C ASP A 191 7.14 -19.38 4.37
N PHE A 192 7.94 -20.19 3.67
CA PHE A 192 8.27 -21.54 4.14
C PHE A 192 9.26 -21.58 5.32
N THR A 193 9.87 -20.44 5.67
CA THR A 193 10.81 -20.34 6.80
C THR A 193 10.01 -20.35 8.10
N TRP A 194 10.24 -21.35 8.95
CA TRP A 194 9.63 -21.36 10.27
C TRP A 194 10.29 -20.32 11.17
N LEU A 195 9.44 -19.46 11.74
CA LEU A 195 9.75 -18.62 12.88
C LEU A 195 8.83 -19.06 14.01
N ASN A 196 9.39 -19.29 15.19
CA ASN A 196 8.62 -19.65 16.38
C ASN A 196 7.50 -18.61 16.60
N GLY A 197 6.26 -19.05 16.82
CA GLY A 197 5.08 -18.19 16.98
C GLY A 197 4.36 -17.78 15.68
N THR A 198 4.88 -18.14 14.50
CA THR A 198 4.26 -17.80 13.20
C THR A 198 3.71 -19.00 12.46
N ILE A 199 2.67 -18.78 11.65
CA ILE A 199 2.16 -19.78 10.72
C ILE A 199 2.97 -19.81 9.41
N THR A 200 2.75 -20.84 8.60
CA THR A 200 3.31 -20.96 7.25
C THR A 200 2.17 -21.18 6.28
N THR A 201 1.97 -20.25 5.35
CA THR A 201 0.78 -20.27 4.47
C THR A 201 1.08 -20.88 3.11
N LEU A 202 2.34 -20.83 2.68
CA LEU A 202 2.81 -21.17 1.33
C LEU A 202 2.01 -20.45 0.23
N SER A 203 1.42 -19.30 0.56
CA SER A 203 0.48 -18.57 -0.29
C SER A 203 -0.64 -19.45 -0.84
N SER A 204 -1.08 -20.44 -0.06
CA SER A 204 -2.19 -21.35 -0.37
C SER A 204 -3.21 -21.33 0.75
N ARG A 205 -4.46 -21.00 0.41
CA ARG A 205 -5.57 -20.98 1.35
C ARG A 205 -5.89 -22.38 1.85
N ALA A 206 -5.80 -23.39 0.96
CA ALA A 206 -5.98 -24.79 1.33
C ALA A 206 -4.94 -25.23 2.36
N TRP A 207 -3.67 -24.90 2.15
CA TRP A 207 -2.61 -25.19 3.12
C TRP A 207 -2.84 -24.48 4.45
N ALA A 208 -3.08 -23.17 4.44
CA ALA A 208 -3.32 -22.39 5.64
C ALA A 208 -4.53 -22.89 6.45
N SER A 209 -5.57 -23.41 5.78
CA SER A 209 -6.75 -23.98 6.45
C SER A 209 -6.48 -25.33 7.13
N LEU A 210 -5.53 -26.12 6.60
CA LEU A 210 -5.17 -27.44 7.14
C LEU A 210 -4.11 -27.34 8.23
N TYR A 211 -3.22 -26.34 8.12
CA TYR A 211 -2.06 -26.15 9.00
C TYR A 211 -2.14 -24.79 9.70
N THR A 212 -3.07 -24.67 10.64
CA THR A 212 -3.36 -23.42 11.38
C THR A 212 -2.46 -23.20 12.60
N SER A 213 -1.77 -24.24 13.07
CA SER A 213 -0.89 -24.15 14.23
C SER A 213 0.37 -23.35 13.91
N PRO A 214 0.72 -22.34 14.73
CA PRO A 214 2.01 -21.68 14.63
C PRO A 214 3.18 -22.67 14.83
N SER A 215 4.30 -22.40 14.19
CA SER A 215 5.53 -23.13 14.45
C SER A 215 5.98 -22.93 15.88
N THR A 216 6.50 -23.98 16.51
CA THR A 216 7.11 -23.95 17.84
C THR A 216 8.63 -23.76 17.80
N THR A 217 9.20 -23.64 16.60
CA THR A 217 10.64 -23.51 16.39
C THR A 217 10.96 -22.50 15.29
N THR A 218 12.12 -21.85 15.44
CA THR A 218 12.75 -21.04 14.41
C THR A 218 13.77 -21.90 13.68
N THR A 219 13.78 -21.86 12.34
CA THR A 219 14.78 -22.62 11.55
C THR A 219 16.20 -22.17 11.87
N ASP A 220 17.16 -23.10 11.87
CA ASP A 220 18.58 -22.82 12.14
C ASP A 220 19.14 -21.67 11.28
N GLN A 221 18.69 -21.56 10.02
CA GLN A 221 19.09 -20.48 9.13
C GLN A 221 18.57 -19.12 9.62
N ALA A 222 17.29 -19.03 9.97
CA ALA A 222 16.71 -17.79 10.51
C ALA A 222 17.32 -17.45 11.87
N GLN A 223 17.54 -18.44 12.73
CA GLN A 223 18.18 -18.26 14.03
C GLN A 223 19.60 -17.71 13.87
N LYS A 224 20.38 -18.25 12.92
CA LYS A 224 21.73 -17.75 12.64
C LYS A 224 21.72 -16.28 12.18
N LEU A 225 20.71 -15.85 11.42
CA LEU A 225 20.58 -14.45 11.01
C LEU A 225 20.27 -13.55 12.21
N ILE A 226 19.38 -13.99 13.10
CA ILE A 226 19.06 -13.33 14.36
C ILE A 226 20.32 -13.21 15.24
N ASP A 227 21.08 -14.29 15.40
CA ASP A 227 22.30 -14.33 16.22
C ASP A 227 23.38 -13.38 15.69
N LEU A 228 23.44 -13.20 14.36
CA LEU A 228 24.32 -12.23 13.69
C LEU A 228 23.81 -10.78 13.77
N GLY A 229 22.62 -10.55 14.33
CA GLY A 229 22.03 -9.24 14.62
C GLY A 229 21.02 -8.73 13.57
N ALA A 230 20.59 -9.56 12.63
CA ALA A 230 19.61 -9.15 11.62
C ALA A 230 18.20 -9.02 12.22
N ILE A 231 17.41 -8.10 11.65
CA ILE A 231 16.06 -7.78 12.13
C ILE A 231 15.04 -8.36 11.14
N ILE A 232 14.29 -9.37 11.57
CA ILE A 232 13.26 -9.97 10.73
C ILE A 232 11.98 -9.12 10.81
N VAL A 233 11.58 -8.51 9.69
CA VAL A 233 10.42 -7.60 9.61
C VAL A 233 9.14 -8.26 9.08
N GLY A 234 9.27 -9.41 8.40
CA GLY A 234 8.11 -10.11 7.85
C GLY A 234 8.46 -11.37 7.08
N LYS A 235 7.41 -12.13 6.75
CA LYS A 235 7.47 -13.30 5.87
C LYS A 235 6.97 -12.92 4.47
N THR A 236 7.82 -13.09 3.46
CA THR A 236 7.48 -12.78 2.06
C THR A 236 6.76 -13.94 1.37
N LYS A 237 5.80 -13.61 0.50
CA LYS A 237 5.03 -14.59 -0.26
C LYS A 237 5.92 -15.50 -1.10
N THR A 238 5.47 -16.74 -1.21
CA THR A 238 5.96 -17.71 -2.18
C THR A 238 4.96 -17.86 -3.30
N SER A 239 5.35 -18.42 -4.45
CA SER A 239 4.31 -18.94 -5.34
C SER A 239 3.53 -20.07 -4.64
N PRO A 240 2.22 -20.24 -4.86
CA PRO A 240 1.45 -21.31 -4.26
C PRO A 240 2.14 -22.67 -4.43
N LEU A 241 2.51 -23.30 -3.31
CA LEU A 241 3.22 -24.58 -3.24
C LEU A 241 4.51 -24.69 -4.10
N GLY A 242 5.13 -23.56 -4.47
CA GLY A 242 6.37 -23.54 -5.25
C GLY A 242 6.22 -23.75 -6.76
N ALA A 243 5.01 -23.68 -7.31
CA ALA A 243 4.75 -23.96 -8.73
C ALA A 243 5.13 -22.84 -9.71
N GLY A 244 5.25 -21.60 -9.22
CA GLY A 244 5.83 -20.48 -9.98
C GLY A 244 5.08 -19.98 -11.22
N ALA A 245 3.84 -20.44 -11.48
CA ALA A 245 3.11 -20.13 -12.73
C ALA A 245 1.68 -19.60 -12.55
N GLU A 246 0.95 -20.02 -11.52
CA GLU A 246 -0.47 -19.68 -11.31
C GLU A 246 -0.69 -19.08 -9.91
N TRP A 247 -1.60 -18.10 -9.79
CA TRP A 247 -1.88 -17.32 -8.58
C TRP A 247 -3.38 -17.32 -8.27
N VAL A 248 -3.88 -18.48 -7.85
CA VAL A 248 -5.33 -18.73 -7.69
C VAL A 248 -5.84 -18.32 -6.30
N ASP A 249 -5.07 -18.60 -5.25
CA ASP A 249 -5.46 -18.34 -3.85
C ASP A 249 -5.05 -16.94 -3.36
N GLU A 250 -3.92 -16.44 -3.84
CA GLU A 250 -3.34 -15.14 -3.47
C GLU A 250 -3.01 -14.37 -4.74
N GLN A 251 -3.09 -13.03 -4.68
CA GLN A 251 -2.60 -12.22 -5.80
C GLN A 251 -1.07 -12.23 -5.86
N ALA A 252 -0.56 -12.35 -7.08
CA ALA A 252 0.88 -12.22 -7.37
C ALA A 252 1.40 -10.85 -6.91
N PRO A 253 2.64 -10.77 -6.39
CA PRO A 253 3.29 -9.50 -6.13
C PRO A 253 3.40 -8.65 -7.39
N TRP A 254 3.38 -7.33 -7.24
CA TRP A 254 3.60 -6.37 -8.32
C TRP A 254 5.08 -6.26 -8.66
N SER A 255 5.38 -6.13 -9.95
CA SER A 255 6.74 -5.85 -10.39
C SER A 255 7.07 -4.40 -10.08
N ALA A 256 8.07 -4.16 -9.22
CA ALA A 256 8.65 -2.83 -9.03
C ALA A 256 9.59 -2.43 -10.19
N ARG A 257 9.38 -2.91 -11.43
CA ARG A 257 10.24 -2.65 -12.61
C ARG A 257 9.42 -2.50 -13.88
N GLY A 258 9.99 -1.77 -14.85
CA GLY A 258 9.39 -1.52 -16.15
C GLY A 258 8.07 -0.78 -16.02
N ASP A 259 7.05 -1.25 -16.73
CA ASP A 259 5.69 -0.71 -16.66
C ASP A 259 4.91 -1.10 -15.39
N GLY A 260 5.47 -1.94 -14.53
CA GLY A 260 4.83 -2.43 -13.30
C GLY A 260 3.90 -3.63 -13.48
N TYR A 261 3.55 -3.97 -14.72
CA TYR A 261 2.57 -5.02 -15.05
C TYR A 261 3.20 -6.31 -15.57
N GLN A 262 4.53 -6.42 -15.52
CA GLN A 262 5.22 -7.65 -15.88
C GLN A 262 4.94 -8.78 -14.88
N THR A 263 4.82 -10.00 -15.40
CA THR A 263 4.62 -11.21 -14.60
C THR A 263 5.91 -11.57 -13.87
N LEU A 264 5.81 -11.75 -12.55
CA LEU A 264 6.89 -12.30 -11.73
C LEU A 264 6.79 -13.83 -11.68
N LEU A 265 7.89 -14.51 -11.99
CA LEU A 265 7.97 -15.97 -12.07
C LEU A 265 8.90 -16.54 -11.00
N GLY A 266 8.60 -17.77 -10.55
CA GLY A 266 9.41 -18.52 -9.59
C GLY A 266 8.89 -18.47 -8.15
N ASN A 267 9.57 -19.19 -7.25
CA ASN A 267 9.08 -19.36 -5.89
C ASN A 267 9.40 -18.16 -4.98
N SER A 268 10.51 -17.48 -5.23
CA SER A 268 11.03 -16.39 -4.39
C SER A 268 10.52 -14.99 -4.80
N VAL A 269 9.35 -14.91 -5.45
CA VAL A 269 8.88 -13.64 -6.05
C VAL A 269 8.54 -12.57 -5.01
N GLY A 270 8.01 -12.93 -3.84
CA GLY A 270 7.76 -11.96 -2.77
C GLY A 270 9.06 -11.39 -2.22
N ALA A 271 10.07 -12.24 -2.03
CA ALA A 271 11.41 -11.84 -1.60
C ALA A 271 12.05 -10.86 -2.61
N ALA A 272 11.95 -11.16 -3.90
CA ALA A 272 12.47 -10.31 -4.97
C ALA A 272 11.70 -8.99 -5.11
N ALA A 273 10.36 -9.04 -5.13
CA ALA A 273 9.50 -7.87 -5.23
C ALA A 273 9.70 -6.93 -4.04
N GLY A 274 9.69 -7.47 -2.82
CA GLY A 274 9.91 -6.69 -1.60
C GLY A 274 11.29 -6.03 -1.57
N LEU A 275 12.36 -6.76 -1.93
CA LEU A 275 13.71 -6.19 -1.95
C LEU A 275 13.84 -5.08 -3.00
N ILE A 276 13.22 -5.21 -4.17
CA ILE A 276 13.32 -4.19 -5.23
C ILE A 276 12.43 -2.98 -4.89
N GLY A 277 11.23 -3.23 -4.37
CA GLY A 277 10.22 -2.20 -4.14
C GLY A 277 10.44 -1.35 -2.89
N TYR A 278 10.93 -1.94 -1.79
CA TYR A 278 10.98 -1.26 -0.50
C TYR A 278 12.39 -0.81 -0.12
N GLU A 279 12.64 0.50 -0.08
CA GLU A 279 13.95 1.07 0.30
C GLU A 279 14.37 0.75 1.73
N TRP A 280 13.38 0.60 2.61
CA TRP A 280 13.60 0.24 4.00
C TRP A 280 14.05 -1.21 4.20
N LEU A 281 13.98 -2.07 3.18
CA LEU A 281 14.38 -3.48 3.21
C LEU A 281 15.75 -3.67 2.52
N GLN A 282 16.78 -4.09 3.27
CA GLN A 282 18.15 -4.19 2.75
C GLN A 282 18.51 -5.58 2.23
N LEU A 283 17.96 -6.63 2.83
CA LEU A 283 18.22 -8.03 2.46
C LEU A 283 16.91 -8.81 2.42
N SER A 284 16.88 -9.87 1.62
CA SER A 284 15.77 -10.82 1.61
C SER A 284 16.27 -12.24 1.42
N ASN A 285 15.69 -13.18 2.17
CA ASN A 285 15.96 -14.60 2.03
C ASN A 285 14.77 -15.28 1.33
N GLY A 286 15.03 -15.88 0.17
CA GLY A 286 14.10 -16.75 -0.55
C GLY A 286 14.64 -18.17 -0.69
N GLY A 287 14.09 -18.94 -1.60
CA GLY A 287 14.56 -20.28 -1.95
C GLY A 287 13.53 -21.00 -2.80
N ASP A 288 13.99 -21.95 -3.60
CA ASP A 288 13.13 -22.71 -4.53
C ASP A 288 13.17 -24.21 -4.14
N GLY A 289 12.05 -24.90 -4.29
CA GLY A 289 11.69 -26.12 -3.53
C GLY A 289 12.54 -27.39 -3.70
N ASN A 290 12.36 -28.28 -2.71
CA ASN A 290 12.79 -29.67 -2.49
C ASN A 290 14.19 -30.01 -1.91
N HIS A 291 15.15 -29.10 -1.81
CA HIS A 291 16.45 -29.43 -1.18
C HIS A 291 17.01 -28.37 -0.21
N GLY A 292 16.22 -27.38 0.20
CA GLY A 292 16.69 -26.37 1.17
C GLY A 292 17.76 -25.42 0.62
N ASN A 293 17.83 -25.23 -0.71
CA ASN A 293 18.71 -24.24 -1.33
C ASN A 293 18.16 -22.83 -1.07
N GLY A 294 18.68 -22.18 -0.02
CA GLY A 294 18.37 -20.78 0.30
C GLY A 294 18.95 -19.83 -0.76
N ARG A 295 18.16 -18.85 -1.18
CA ARG A 295 18.59 -17.74 -2.05
C ARG A 295 18.74 -16.48 -1.21
N LEU A 296 19.88 -15.82 -1.33
CA LEU A 296 20.12 -14.53 -0.68
C LEU A 296 20.00 -13.43 -1.73
N PHE A 297 19.13 -12.46 -1.46
CA PHE A 297 18.94 -11.28 -2.30
C PHE A 297 19.50 -10.07 -1.56
N SER A 298 20.29 -9.24 -2.26
CA SER A 298 20.84 -8.00 -1.75
C SER A 298 20.88 -6.92 -2.83
N ARG A 299 20.80 -5.66 -2.42
CA ARG A 299 20.95 -4.48 -3.29
C ARG A 299 22.40 -4.11 -3.58
N SER A 300 23.36 -4.78 -2.92
CA SER A 300 24.78 -4.46 -2.94
C SER A 300 25.63 -5.74 -2.91
N LEU A 301 26.64 -5.82 -3.78
CA LEU A 301 27.59 -6.93 -3.77
C LEU A 301 28.39 -6.98 -2.45
N LYS A 302 28.64 -5.82 -1.83
CA LYS A 302 29.32 -5.73 -0.53
C LYS A 302 28.49 -6.34 0.60
N ASP A 303 27.19 -6.07 0.62
CA ASP A 303 26.30 -6.57 1.68
C ASP A 303 26.01 -8.06 1.49
N LEU A 304 25.90 -8.51 0.23
CA LEU A 304 25.85 -9.93 -0.11
C LEU A 304 27.12 -10.65 0.36
N LEU A 305 28.31 -10.10 0.06
CA LEU A 305 29.59 -10.67 0.50
C LEU A 305 29.71 -10.74 2.03
N LEU A 306 29.30 -9.67 2.73
CA LEU A 306 29.29 -9.62 4.19
C LEU A 306 28.37 -10.71 4.75
N MET A 307 27.13 -10.81 4.25
CA MET A 307 26.16 -11.80 4.69
C MET A 307 26.64 -13.23 4.44
N THR A 308 27.14 -13.53 3.23
CA THR A 308 27.63 -14.86 2.86
C THR A 308 28.84 -15.28 3.70
N THR A 309 29.84 -14.41 3.84
CA THR A 309 31.06 -14.73 4.62
C THR A 309 30.73 -14.97 6.10
N LYS A 310 29.84 -14.17 6.69
CA LYS A 310 29.45 -14.31 8.09
C LYS A 310 28.52 -15.50 8.33
N SER A 311 27.55 -15.73 7.45
CA SER A 311 26.64 -16.88 7.52
C SER A 311 27.35 -18.21 7.28
N LEU A 312 28.48 -18.22 6.56
CA LEU A 312 29.28 -19.42 6.33
C LEU A 312 30.51 -19.54 7.25
N GLY A 313 30.76 -18.57 8.14
CA GLY A 313 31.89 -18.60 9.07
C GLY A 313 33.27 -18.42 8.42
N ILE A 314 33.32 -17.82 7.23
CA ILE A 314 34.56 -17.62 6.46
C ILE A 314 35.29 -16.41 7.04
N SER A 315 36.40 -16.66 7.74
CA SER A 315 37.12 -15.65 8.53
C SER A 315 37.71 -14.53 7.67
N SER A 316 38.23 -14.87 6.48
CA SER A 316 38.60 -13.96 5.40
C SER A 316 38.51 -14.70 4.06
N PRO A 317 38.05 -14.08 2.95
CA PRO A 317 38.08 -14.68 1.62
C PRO A 317 39.44 -14.37 0.98
N GLU A 318 40.39 -15.30 1.03
CA GLU A 318 41.53 -15.22 0.11
C GLU A 318 40.98 -15.38 -1.32
N ILE A 319 41.15 -14.35 -2.14
CA ILE A 319 40.85 -14.43 -3.57
C ILE A 319 41.96 -15.28 -4.18
N ARG A 320 41.64 -16.51 -4.60
CA ARG A 320 42.43 -17.16 -5.64
C ARG A 320 41.78 -16.80 -6.97
N ALA A 321 42.55 -16.12 -7.83
CA ALA A 321 42.09 -15.81 -9.18
C ALA A 321 41.78 -17.13 -9.89
N PRO A 322 40.60 -17.27 -10.53
CA PRO A 322 40.28 -18.50 -11.22
C PRO A 322 41.33 -18.75 -12.30
N SER A 323 41.77 -19.99 -12.45
CA SER A 323 42.80 -20.38 -13.41
C SER A 323 42.24 -20.56 -14.83
N ARG A 324 40.92 -20.72 -14.96
CA ARG A 324 40.16 -20.87 -16.22
C ARG A 324 38.76 -20.27 -16.09
N ILE A 325 38.22 -19.77 -17.19
CA ILE A 325 36.83 -19.32 -17.29
C ILE A 325 36.14 -20.17 -18.36
N LEU A 326 34.98 -20.77 -18.04
CA LEU A 326 34.28 -21.68 -18.95
C LEU A 326 32.94 -21.08 -19.41
N PHE A 327 32.63 -21.24 -20.71
CA PHE A 327 31.38 -20.80 -21.33
C PHE A 327 30.72 -21.94 -22.13
N SER A 328 29.52 -22.39 -21.74
CA SER A 328 28.87 -23.56 -22.37
C SER A 328 28.05 -23.18 -23.60
N VAL A 329 28.45 -23.65 -24.79
CA VAL A 329 27.81 -23.22 -26.05
C VAL A 329 26.49 -23.91 -26.38
N ASP A 330 26.23 -25.08 -25.78
CA ASP A 330 25.10 -25.97 -26.06
C ASP A 330 23.85 -25.69 -25.18
N LEU A 331 23.97 -24.82 -24.17
CA LEU A 331 22.85 -24.37 -23.32
C LEU A 331 22.22 -23.03 -23.78
N HIS A 332 22.34 -22.69 -25.07
CA HIS A 332 22.12 -21.32 -25.59
C HIS A 332 20.97 -21.13 -26.58
N SER A 333 20.15 -22.16 -26.80
CA SER A 333 19.05 -22.13 -27.79
C SER A 333 18.00 -21.03 -27.55
N THR A 334 18.03 -20.35 -26.40
CA THR A 334 17.04 -19.36 -25.96
C THR A 334 17.48 -17.89 -26.05
N MET A 335 18.74 -17.57 -26.38
CA MET A 335 19.21 -16.17 -26.47
C MET A 335 18.99 -15.55 -27.86
N ASN A 336 18.64 -14.26 -27.93
CA ASN A 336 18.60 -13.47 -29.18
C ASN A 336 19.95 -12.79 -29.50
N GLU A 337 20.05 -12.17 -30.68
CA GLU A 337 21.31 -11.55 -31.18
C GLU A 337 21.81 -10.41 -30.30
N SER A 338 20.90 -9.59 -29.76
CA SER A 338 21.24 -8.48 -28.87
C SER A 338 21.76 -8.97 -27.51
N GLN A 339 21.19 -10.04 -26.94
CA GLN A 339 21.71 -10.67 -25.72
C GLN A 339 23.11 -11.25 -25.93
N ARG A 340 23.34 -11.99 -27.02
CA ARG A 340 24.68 -12.54 -27.30
C ARG A 340 25.74 -11.46 -27.33
N ARG A 341 25.49 -10.33 -28.00
CA ARG A 341 26.45 -9.19 -28.03
C ARG A 341 26.81 -8.67 -26.63
N LEU A 342 25.81 -8.53 -25.73
CA LEU A 342 26.05 -8.07 -24.35
C LEU A 342 26.77 -9.12 -23.50
N VAL A 343 26.47 -10.40 -23.70
CA VAL A 343 27.17 -11.51 -23.04
C VAL A 343 28.62 -11.60 -23.53
N ASP A 344 28.86 -11.43 -24.83
CA ASP A 344 30.20 -11.39 -25.42
C ASP A 344 31.01 -10.19 -24.88
N GLU A 345 30.38 -9.04 -24.66
CA GLU A 345 31.00 -7.87 -24.02
C GLU A 345 31.38 -8.14 -22.55
N PHE A 346 30.51 -8.84 -21.81
CA PHE A 346 30.79 -9.27 -20.44
C PHE A 346 31.97 -10.25 -20.39
N ILE A 347 31.98 -11.26 -21.27
CA ILE A 347 33.08 -12.22 -21.44
C ILE A 347 34.39 -11.49 -21.75
N SER A 348 34.39 -10.61 -22.75
CA SER A 348 35.56 -9.82 -23.16
C SER A 348 36.10 -8.93 -22.03
N THR A 349 35.25 -8.54 -21.09
CA THR A 349 35.64 -7.73 -19.93
C THR A 349 36.30 -8.60 -18.86
N LEU A 350 35.80 -9.81 -18.61
CA LEU A 350 36.43 -10.77 -17.71
C LEU A 350 37.81 -11.25 -18.23
N GLU A 351 37.93 -11.53 -19.53
CA GLU A 351 39.20 -11.92 -20.17
C GLU A 351 40.26 -10.83 -19.98
N ARG A 352 39.91 -9.57 -20.26
CA ARG A 352 40.82 -8.42 -20.08
C ARG A 352 41.24 -8.21 -18.63
N PHE A 353 40.36 -8.48 -17.67
CA PHE A 353 40.63 -8.24 -16.26
C PHE A 353 41.56 -9.30 -15.64
N HIS A 354 41.36 -10.58 -15.98
CA HIS A 354 42.16 -11.67 -15.42
C HIS A 354 43.36 -12.07 -16.27
N GLY A 355 43.42 -11.67 -17.55
CA GLY A 355 44.46 -12.11 -18.47
C GLY A 355 44.37 -13.60 -18.79
N ILE A 356 43.16 -14.17 -18.73
CA ILE A 356 42.85 -15.59 -18.96
C ILE A 356 41.73 -15.65 -19.99
N ASP A 357 41.95 -16.36 -21.09
CA ASP A 357 40.97 -16.53 -22.17
C ASP A 357 39.78 -17.40 -21.70
N VAL A 358 38.57 -17.06 -22.15
CA VAL A 358 37.36 -17.84 -21.86
C VAL A 358 37.28 -19.03 -22.82
N GLU A 359 37.19 -20.22 -22.25
CA GLU A 359 37.10 -21.47 -23.00
C GLU A 359 35.65 -21.83 -23.28
N LYS A 360 35.32 -21.99 -24.57
CA LYS A 360 33.99 -22.39 -25.02
C LYS A 360 33.88 -23.92 -25.01
N VAL A 361 32.92 -24.47 -24.26
CA VAL A 361 32.79 -25.93 -24.05
C VAL A 361 31.40 -26.41 -24.45
N ASN A 362 31.30 -27.54 -25.14
CA ASN A 362 30.03 -28.21 -25.47
C ASN A 362 29.81 -29.39 -24.51
N LEU A 363 28.88 -29.26 -23.57
CA LEU A 363 28.68 -30.24 -22.50
C LEU A 363 28.24 -31.62 -23.03
N GLY A 364 27.46 -31.63 -24.10
CA GLY A 364 27.03 -32.86 -24.77
C GLY A 364 28.19 -33.65 -25.39
N GLU A 365 29.16 -32.97 -26.01
CA GLU A 365 30.35 -33.60 -26.59
C GLU A 365 31.28 -34.13 -25.50
N VAL A 366 31.53 -33.36 -24.43
CA VAL A 366 32.37 -33.83 -23.31
C VAL A 366 31.71 -35.04 -22.63
N TRP A 367 30.38 -35.06 -22.48
CA TRP A 367 29.65 -36.24 -21.93
C TRP A 367 29.84 -37.48 -22.80
N ALA A 368 29.79 -37.34 -24.13
CA ALA A 368 29.98 -38.47 -25.05
C ALA A 368 31.40 -39.06 -24.95
N GLU A 369 32.41 -38.22 -24.74
CA GLU A 369 33.81 -38.65 -24.63
C GLU A 369 34.17 -39.26 -23.27
N THR A 370 33.53 -38.79 -22.19
CA THR A 370 33.91 -39.13 -20.81
C THR A 370 32.76 -39.73 -19.99
N SER A 371 31.75 -40.30 -20.67
CA SER A 371 30.55 -40.88 -20.06
C SER A 371 30.90 -41.88 -18.95
N PRO A 372 30.35 -41.73 -17.73
CA PRO A 372 30.63 -42.69 -16.65
C PRO A 372 30.10 -44.08 -17.00
N GLY A 373 30.84 -45.13 -16.65
CA GLY A 373 30.42 -46.52 -16.92
C GLY A 373 29.06 -46.91 -16.33
N GLU A 374 28.60 -46.18 -15.31
CA GLU A 374 27.30 -46.32 -14.65
C GLU A 374 26.12 -45.76 -15.49
N ALA A 375 26.40 -44.96 -16.53
CA ALA A 375 25.42 -44.37 -17.45
C ALA A 375 25.03 -45.28 -18.63
N HIS A 376 25.67 -46.45 -18.75
CA HIS A 376 25.37 -47.47 -19.77
C HIS A 376 25.33 -46.98 -21.24
N GLY A 377 26.05 -45.91 -21.56
CA GLY A 377 26.12 -45.35 -22.91
C GLY A 377 24.87 -44.55 -23.34
N GLU A 378 23.97 -44.23 -22.42
CA GLU A 378 22.82 -43.37 -22.71
C GLU A 378 23.25 -41.91 -22.96
N GLU A 379 22.71 -41.29 -24.01
CA GLU A 379 22.87 -39.86 -24.27
C GLU A 379 22.21 -39.03 -23.14
N MET A 380 22.85 -37.93 -22.74
CA MET A 380 22.48 -37.08 -21.60
C MET A 380 21.01 -36.65 -21.57
N GLN A 381 20.38 -36.49 -22.74
CA GLN A 381 18.96 -36.11 -22.89
C GLN A 381 18.00 -37.28 -22.63
N THR A 382 18.37 -38.48 -23.05
CA THR A 382 17.59 -39.73 -22.91
C THR A 382 17.55 -40.22 -21.46
N TYR A 383 18.53 -39.77 -20.69
CA TYR A 383 18.80 -40.03 -19.29
C TYR A 383 17.67 -39.65 -18.29
N MET A 384 16.67 -38.86 -18.68
CA MET A 384 15.88 -38.05 -17.72
C MET A 384 14.33 -38.21 -17.79
N LYS A 385 13.78 -39.42 -18.02
CA LYS A 385 12.31 -39.69 -18.17
C LYS A 385 11.90 -41.04 -17.52
N ASP A 386 10.63 -41.33 -17.17
CA ASP A 386 9.35 -40.59 -17.24
C ASP A 386 8.40 -40.96 -16.06
N PHE A 387 7.31 -40.21 -15.82
CA PHE A 387 6.48 -40.36 -14.61
C PHE A 387 4.96 -40.11 -14.86
N HIS A 388 4.07 -40.85 -14.16
CA HIS A 388 2.61 -40.62 -14.05
C HIS A 388 2.04 -41.42 -12.85
N ARG A 389 0.96 -41.11 -12.08
CA ARG A 389 0.00 -39.98 -11.91
C ARG A 389 -0.71 -40.08 -10.53
N LYS A 390 -1.10 -38.97 -9.87
CA LYS A 390 -2.26 -38.93 -8.94
C LYS A 390 -3.29 -37.76 -9.11
N PRO A 391 -3.29 -36.64 -8.35
CA PRO A 391 -4.50 -36.28 -7.58
C PRO A 391 -5.20 -34.97 -8.03
N PHE A 392 -6.01 -34.33 -7.16
CA PHE A 392 -6.60 -33.01 -7.40
C PHE A 392 -5.81 -31.91 -6.69
N VAL A 393 -5.52 -30.82 -7.42
CA VAL A 393 -4.77 -29.61 -6.98
C VAL A 393 -4.97 -28.49 -8.01
N GLU A 394 -4.36 -27.32 -7.78
CA GLU A 394 -4.09 -26.31 -8.82
C GLU A 394 -3.37 -26.92 -10.04
N ALA A 395 -3.64 -26.43 -11.26
CA ALA A 395 -3.28 -27.16 -12.48
C ALA A 395 -1.78 -27.47 -12.61
N THR A 396 -0.90 -26.53 -12.25
CA THR A 396 0.56 -26.73 -12.30
C THR A 396 1.10 -27.75 -11.26
N PRO A 397 0.86 -27.58 -9.94
CA PRO A 397 1.16 -28.64 -8.96
C PRO A 397 0.48 -29.97 -9.28
N GLN A 398 -0.78 -29.93 -9.71
CA GLN A 398 -1.56 -31.10 -10.12
C GLN A 398 -0.88 -31.83 -11.28
N PHE A 399 -0.38 -31.11 -12.27
CA PHE A 399 0.40 -31.68 -13.37
C PHE A 399 1.72 -32.29 -12.89
N LEU A 400 2.49 -31.59 -12.04
CA LEU A 400 3.78 -32.08 -11.54
C LEU A 400 3.64 -33.27 -10.59
N TRP A 401 2.63 -33.29 -9.73
CA TRP A 401 2.27 -34.46 -8.91
C TRP A 401 1.67 -35.57 -9.79
N LYS A 402 0.92 -35.23 -10.85
CA LYS A 402 0.51 -36.17 -11.92
C LYS A 402 1.64 -36.59 -12.85
N VAL A 403 2.84 -36.03 -12.69
CA VAL A 403 4.08 -36.63 -13.13
C VAL A 403 4.53 -37.54 -11.98
N GLY A 404 5.01 -37.00 -10.87
CA GLY A 404 5.68 -37.76 -9.80
C GLY A 404 4.96 -38.96 -9.17
N GLU A 405 3.70 -38.85 -8.76
CA GLU A 405 3.17 -39.63 -7.61
C GLU A 405 2.60 -41.04 -7.93
N ALA A 406 2.86 -41.59 -9.11
CA ALA A 406 2.87 -43.05 -9.29
C ALA A 406 4.04 -43.57 -10.15
N VAL A 407 5.10 -42.76 -10.30
CA VAL A 407 6.45 -43.33 -10.41
C VAL A 407 6.78 -44.00 -9.08
N THR A 408 7.64 -45.00 -9.11
CA THR A 408 7.96 -45.79 -7.92
C THR A 408 9.15 -45.22 -7.14
N MET A 409 9.23 -45.50 -5.84
CA MET A 409 10.42 -45.15 -5.04
C MET A 409 11.69 -45.86 -5.56
N ASP A 410 11.52 -47.05 -6.14
CA ASP A 410 12.62 -47.77 -6.78
C ASP A 410 13.15 -47.04 -8.01
N GLU A 411 12.25 -46.60 -8.92
CA GLU A 411 12.60 -45.73 -10.05
C GLU A 411 13.20 -44.39 -9.59
N PHE A 412 12.64 -43.79 -8.54
CA PHE A 412 13.16 -42.54 -7.99
C PHE A 412 14.61 -42.68 -7.50
N HIS A 413 14.91 -43.69 -6.69
CA HIS A 413 16.26 -43.89 -6.14
C HIS A 413 17.25 -44.47 -7.15
N HIS A 414 16.86 -45.51 -7.90
CA HIS A 414 17.76 -46.25 -8.78
C HIS A 414 17.89 -45.65 -10.19
N GLN A 415 16.89 -44.88 -10.66
CA GLN A 415 16.97 -44.22 -11.96
C GLN A 415 17.25 -42.71 -11.83
N TYR A 416 16.46 -41.95 -11.07
CA TYR A 416 16.60 -40.49 -11.07
C TYR A 416 17.72 -39.98 -10.17
N VAL A 417 17.71 -40.34 -8.88
CA VAL A 417 18.76 -39.93 -7.93
C VAL A 417 20.12 -40.49 -8.38
N ARG A 418 20.17 -41.76 -8.82
CA ARG A 418 21.40 -42.36 -9.35
C ARG A 418 21.92 -41.63 -10.59
N ARG A 419 21.10 -41.35 -11.61
CA ARG A 419 21.55 -40.61 -12.81
C ARG A 419 21.98 -39.17 -12.47
N PHE A 420 21.35 -38.49 -11.51
CA PHE A 420 21.87 -37.21 -11.00
C PHE A 420 23.24 -37.34 -10.33
N GLN A 421 23.45 -38.38 -9.51
CA GLN A 421 24.76 -38.61 -8.87
C GLN A 421 25.83 -38.95 -9.90
N ILE A 422 25.48 -39.70 -10.95
CA ILE A 422 26.39 -40.01 -12.06
C ILE A 422 26.80 -38.72 -12.78
N TYR A 423 25.84 -37.88 -13.16
CA TYR A 423 26.10 -36.58 -13.80
C TYR A 423 26.92 -35.66 -12.90
N ARG A 424 26.55 -35.54 -11.63
CA ARG A 424 27.27 -34.72 -10.63
C ARG A 424 28.71 -35.19 -10.44
N LYS A 425 28.92 -36.50 -10.31
CA LYS A 425 30.26 -37.12 -10.18
C LYS A 425 31.10 -36.86 -11.42
N TRP A 426 30.53 -37.06 -12.60
CA TRP A 426 31.20 -36.78 -13.87
C TRP A 426 31.61 -35.30 -13.99
N PHE A 427 30.68 -34.39 -13.73
CA PHE A 427 30.89 -32.95 -13.84
C PHE A 427 31.99 -32.49 -12.87
N HIS A 428 31.95 -32.95 -11.62
CA HIS A 428 32.99 -32.69 -10.62
C HIS A 428 34.31 -33.43 -10.86
N GLN A 429 34.39 -34.33 -11.83
CA GLN A 429 35.65 -34.99 -12.20
C GLN A 429 36.30 -34.33 -13.40
N HIS A 430 35.51 -33.89 -14.39
CA HIS A 430 36.01 -33.48 -15.70
C HIS A 430 35.84 -31.98 -15.97
N MET A 431 34.80 -31.35 -15.45
CA MET A 431 34.45 -29.95 -15.75
C MET A 431 34.93 -29.00 -14.65
N MET A 432 34.55 -29.28 -13.40
CA MET A 432 34.90 -28.45 -12.23
C MET A 432 35.35 -29.33 -11.05
N PRO A 433 36.63 -29.78 -11.05
CA PRO A 433 37.21 -30.65 -10.03
C PRO A 433 37.06 -30.16 -8.59
N LEU A 434 36.58 -31.02 -7.69
CA LEU A 434 36.46 -30.71 -6.25
C LEU A 434 37.75 -30.97 -5.44
N HIS A 435 38.90 -31.15 -6.09
CA HIS A 435 40.20 -31.41 -5.47
C HIS A 435 41.28 -30.52 -6.12
N ALA A 436 42.24 -30.03 -5.32
CA ALA A 436 43.28 -29.06 -5.68
C ALA A 436 44.10 -29.46 -6.91
N THR A 437 43.55 -29.13 -8.08
CA THR A 437 44.14 -29.22 -9.40
C THR A 437 43.99 -27.85 -10.05
N PRO A 438 44.78 -27.50 -11.08
CA PRO A 438 44.65 -26.22 -11.78
C PRO A 438 43.26 -25.97 -12.41
N ASN A 439 42.32 -26.92 -12.38
CA ASN A 439 40.95 -26.76 -12.88
C ASN A 439 39.91 -26.59 -11.76
N ALA A 440 40.29 -26.70 -10.49
CA ALA A 440 39.38 -26.61 -9.35
C ALA A 440 38.89 -25.18 -9.04
N GLU A 441 39.57 -24.19 -9.61
CA GLU A 441 39.32 -22.75 -9.45
C GLU A 441 38.72 -22.19 -10.74
N ALA A 442 37.58 -22.73 -11.16
CA ALA A 442 36.85 -22.31 -12.35
C ALA A 442 35.52 -21.63 -12.00
N VAL A 443 35.08 -20.70 -12.85
CA VAL A 443 33.76 -20.09 -12.79
C VAL A 443 33.09 -20.27 -14.15
N MET A 444 31.83 -20.68 -14.13
CA MET A 444 31.04 -20.97 -15.32
C MET A 444 29.97 -19.89 -15.49
N ILE A 445 29.89 -19.32 -16.69
CA ILE A 445 28.92 -18.28 -17.03
C ILE A 445 27.71 -18.93 -17.72
N LEU A 446 26.51 -18.68 -17.19
CA LEU A 446 25.25 -19.25 -17.63
C LEU A 446 24.26 -18.13 -18.01
N PRO A 447 23.50 -18.26 -19.12
CA PRO A 447 22.33 -17.41 -19.37
C PRO A 447 21.35 -17.45 -18.20
N CYS A 448 20.69 -16.34 -17.89
CA CYS A 448 19.69 -16.31 -16.83
C CYS A 448 18.38 -15.65 -17.30
N GLY A 449 17.30 -16.43 -17.35
CA GLY A 449 15.93 -15.95 -17.54
C GLY A 449 15.43 -15.96 -18.99
N THR A 450 14.11 -15.83 -19.16
CA THR A 450 13.45 -15.65 -20.46
C THR A 450 13.35 -14.16 -20.78
N TYR A 451 13.68 -13.78 -22.01
CA TYR A 451 13.69 -12.38 -22.44
C TYR A 451 12.42 -11.96 -23.19
N ASP A 452 11.41 -12.82 -23.21
CA ASP A 452 10.08 -12.49 -23.69
C ASP A 452 9.31 -11.75 -22.59
N ILE A 453 8.75 -10.61 -22.97
CA ILE A 453 7.98 -9.76 -22.05
C ILE A 453 6.61 -10.37 -21.92
N ARG A 454 6.27 -10.74 -20.68
CA ARG A 454 4.96 -11.28 -20.33
C ARG A 454 4.32 -10.38 -19.30
N HIS A 455 3.11 -9.94 -19.59
CA HIS A 455 2.31 -9.15 -18.67
C HIS A 455 1.36 -10.04 -17.86
N ARG A 456 0.91 -9.53 -16.72
CA ARG A 456 0.05 -10.24 -15.76
C ARG A 456 -1.35 -10.55 -16.30
N ASP A 457 -1.78 -9.85 -17.34
CA ASP A 457 -3.06 -10.06 -18.04
C ASP A 457 -2.98 -11.15 -19.12
N GLU A 458 -1.78 -11.66 -19.41
CA GLU A 458 -1.61 -12.77 -20.35
C GLU A 458 -1.96 -14.11 -19.69
N PRO A 459 -2.63 -15.03 -20.40
CA PRO A 459 -2.94 -16.35 -19.87
C PRO A 459 -1.68 -17.10 -19.42
N ALA A 460 -1.76 -17.77 -18.26
CA ALA A 460 -0.69 -18.65 -17.81
C ALA A 460 -0.43 -19.73 -18.87
N SER A 461 0.85 -19.98 -19.17
CA SER A 461 1.23 -21.06 -20.08
C SER A 461 0.83 -22.42 -19.49
N PRO A 462 0.39 -23.39 -20.32
CA PRO A 462 0.07 -24.73 -19.83
C PRO A 462 1.25 -25.34 -19.05
N PRO A 463 1.00 -26.09 -17.97
CA PRO A 463 2.06 -26.77 -17.23
C PRO A 463 2.86 -27.71 -18.13
N THR A 464 4.20 -27.68 -18.03
CA THR A 464 5.09 -28.55 -18.80
C THR A 464 6.20 -29.13 -17.91
N THR A 465 6.81 -30.24 -18.33
CA THR A 465 8.02 -30.76 -17.70
C THR A 465 9.24 -30.17 -18.39
N SER A 466 10.24 -29.74 -17.60
CA SER A 466 11.55 -29.41 -18.15
C SER A 466 12.24 -30.70 -18.61
N ARG A 467 12.73 -30.74 -19.85
CA ARG A 467 13.50 -31.88 -20.37
C ARG A 467 14.99 -31.57 -20.27
N GLY A 468 15.72 -32.34 -19.46
CA GLY A 468 17.17 -32.23 -19.33
C GLY A 468 17.66 -31.09 -18.44
N VAL A 469 18.92 -30.72 -18.63
CA VAL A 469 19.64 -29.72 -17.84
C VAL A 469 19.49 -28.35 -18.50
N THR A 470 19.09 -27.36 -17.72
CA THR A 470 18.94 -25.96 -18.15
C THR A 470 19.86 -25.06 -17.32
N PRO A 471 20.19 -23.85 -17.81
CA PRO A 471 20.96 -22.87 -17.04
C PRO A 471 20.38 -22.61 -15.63
N GLU A 472 19.05 -22.63 -15.49
CA GLU A 472 18.35 -22.34 -14.24
C GLU A 472 18.40 -23.49 -13.22
N ASN A 473 18.60 -24.74 -13.68
CA ASN A 473 18.58 -25.92 -12.81
C ASN A 473 19.96 -26.58 -12.61
N LEU A 474 20.96 -26.25 -13.44
CA LEU A 474 22.28 -26.87 -13.42
C LEU A 474 22.98 -26.75 -12.06
N ALA A 475 23.03 -25.55 -11.46
CA ALA A 475 23.68 -25.34 -10.17
C ALA A 475 23.03 -26.17 -9.04
N SER A 476 21.70 -26.27 -9.04
CA SER A 476 20.95 -27.09 -8.09
C SER A 476 21.22 -28.58 -8.27
N ILE A 477 21.29 -29.06 -9.53
CA ILE A 477 21.63 -30.45 -9.85
C ILE A 477 23.04 -30.79 -9.35
N LEU A 478 23.98 -29.86 -9.48
CA LEU A 478 25.37 -30.06 -9.07
C LEU A 478 25.62 -29.82 -7.57
N GLY A 479 24.72 -29.12 -6.87
CA GLY A 479 24.98 -28.66 -5.50
C GLY A 479 26.10 -27.61 -5.47
N ALA A 480 26.16 -26.78 -6.51
CA ALA A 480 27.16 -25.75 -6.71
C ALA A 480 26.59 -24.36 -6.39
N PRO A 481 27.41 -23.43 -5.88
CA PRO A 481 26.97 -22.05 -5.66
C PRO A 481 26.71 -21.34 -6.98
N HIS A 482 25.73 -20.44 -6.96
CA HIS A 482 25.24 -19.72 -8.13
C HIS A 482 24.86 -18.28 -7.79
N LEU A 483 25.36 -17.33 -8.56
CA LEU A 483 25.19 -15.89 -8.40
C LEU A 483 24.58 -15.30 -9.68
N ALA A 484 23.31 -14.89 -9.63
CA ALA A 484 22.65 -14.18 -10.73
C ALA A 484 22.88 -12.66 -10.60
N ILE A 485 23.33 -12.03 -11.68
CA ILE A 485 23.81 -10.65 -11.69
C ILE A 485 23.14 -9.89 -12.84
N PRO A 486 22.28 -8.91 -12.55
CA PRO A 486 21.84 -7.96 -13.56
C PRO A 486 23.00 -7.02 -13.89
N PHE A 487 23.41 -6.96 -15.17
CA PHE A 487 24.57 -6.16 -15.59
C PHE A 487 24.27 -5.21 -16.75
N ALA A 488 23.15 -5.36 -17.45
CA ALA A 488 22.73 -4.48 -18.53
C ALA A 488 21.21 -4.40 -18.61
N GLN A 489 20.69 -3.67 -19.60
CA GLN A 489 19.27 -3.59 -19.91
C GLN A 489 18.99 -3.47 -21.41
N LEU A 490 17.84 -3.98 -21.85
CA LEU A 490 17.35 -3.87 -23.22
C LEU A 490 16.07 -3.04 -23.26
N PRO A 491 15.93 -2.10 -24.22
CA PRO A 491 14.69 -1.36 -24.40
C PRO A 491 13.61 -2.24 -25.02
N PHE A 492 12.35 -1.98 -24.66
CA PHE A 492 11.17 -2.54 -25.28
C PHE A 492 10.04 -1.52 -25.34
N GLN A 493 9.09 -1.68 -26.26
CA GLN A 493 7.88 -0.86 -26.28
C GLN A 493 6.82 -1.49 -25.39
N SER A 494 6.46 -0.81 -24.30
CA SER A 494 5.38 -1.28 -23.43
C SER A 494 4.02 -0.99 -24.05
N ARG A 495 3.19 -2.03 -24.14
CA ARG A 495 1.76 -1.89 -24.49
C ARG A 495 0.92 -1.27 -23.37
N ILE A 496 1.44 -1.26 -22.14
CA ILE A 496 0.72 -0.77 -20.96
C ILE A 496 1.02 0.71 -20.73
N SER A 497 2.31 1.09 -20.63
CA SER A 497 2.68 2.49 -20.42
C SER A 497 2.66 3.32 -21.71
N GLY A 498 2.64 2.66 -22.88
CA GLY A 498 2.69 3.32 -24.19
C GLY A 498 4.05 3.98 -24.49
N ARG A 499 5.09 3.67 -23.69
CA ARG A 499 6.44 4.24 -23.78
C ARG A 499 7.48 3.15 -23.92
N THR A 500 8.70 3.56 -24.27
CA THR A 500 9.86 2.68 -24.25
C THR A 500 10.29 2.46 -22.80
N GLU A 501 10.19 1.22 -22.36
CA GLU A 501 10.61 0.74 -21.04
C GLU A 501 11.85 -0.15 -21.19
N TYR A 502 12.47 -0.56 -20.07
CA TYR A 502 13.70 -1.35 -20.09
C TYR A 502 13.59 -2.62 -19.25
N GLN A 503 14.12 -3.73 -19.77
CA GLN A 503 14.20 -5.02 -19.07
C GLN A 503 15.66 -5.34 -18.74
N PRO A 504 15.97 -5.80 -17.51
CA PRO A 504 17.34 -6.16 -17.14
C PRO A 504 17.83 -7.38 -17.93
N VAL A 505 19.10 -7.33 -18.30
CA VAL A 505 19.85 -8.49 -18.79
C VAL A 505 20.65 -9.04 -17.62
N CYS A 506 20.38 -10.30 -17.29
CA CYS A 506 21.00 -11.01 -16.18
C CYS A 506 21.92 -12.10 -16.72
N VAL A 507 23.06 -12.27 -16.05
CA VAL A 507 23.94 -13.43 -16.26
C VAL A 507 24.12 -14.14 -14.93
N SER A 508 24.26 -15.45 -15.00
CA SER A 508 24.51 -16.29 -13.84
C SER A 508 25.95 -16.76 -13.82
N LEU A 509 26.63 -16.63 -12.68
CA LEU A 509 27.94 -17.24 -12.43
C LEU A 509 27.78 -18.43 -11.50
N MET A 510 28.29 -19.58 -11.90
CA MET A 510 28.36 -20.79 -11.09
C MET A 510 29.81 -21.11 -10.74
N GLY A 511 30.08 -21.43 -9.49
CA GLY A 511 31.42 -21.74 -9.00
C GLY A 511 31.52 -23.14 -8.41
N THR A 512 32.71 -23.54 -7.94
CA THR A 512 32.86 -24.76 -7.14
C THR A 512 32.34 -24.54 -5.72
N ARG A 513 31.93 -25.62 -5.04
CA ARG A 513 31.46 -25.53 -3.64
C ARG A 513 32.54 -24.88 -2.76
N GLY A 514 32.17 -23.85 -2.00
CA GLY A 514 33.12 -23.08 -1.17
C GLY A 514 33.71 -21.84 -1.87
N SER A 515 33.39 -21.60 -3.14
CA SER A 515 33.86 -20.43 -3.89
C SER A 515 32.94 -19.20 -3.79
N GLU A 516 31.87 -19.24 -3.00
CA GLU A 516 30.80 -18.23 -2.94
C GLU A 516 31.36 -16.81 -2.76
N ALA A 517 32.24 -16.62 -1.77
CA ALA A 517 32.84 -15.32 -1.49
C ALA A 517 33.85 -14.88 -2.58
N GLY A 518 34.55 -15.82 -3.20
CA GLY A 518 35.46 -15.57 -4.31
C GLY A 518 34.71 -15.09 -5.55
N MET A 519 33.58 -15.71 -5.89
CA MET A 519 32.72 -15.30 -7.00
C MET A 519 32.15 -13.89 -6.82
N ILE A 520 31.67 -13.55 -5.62
CA ILE A 520 31.13 -12.21 -5.36
C ILE A 520 32.24 -11.15 -5.50
N ARG A 521 33.44 -11.43 -4.97
CA ARG A 521 34.61 -10.53 -5.12
C ARG A 521 35.04 -10.39 -6.57
N LEU A 522 35.06 -11.48 -7.33
CA LEU A 522 35.37 -11.48 -8.76
C LEU A 522 34.46 -10.52 -9.52
N VAL A 523 33.14 -10.63 -9.31
CA VAL A 523 32.15 -9.75 -9.96
C VAL A 523 32.32 -8.31 -9.53
N GLN A 524 32.50 -8.07 -8.23
CA GLN A 524 32.70 -6.73 -7.70
C GLN A 524 33.92 -6.05 -8.37
N GLN A 525 35.05 -6.75 -8.44
CA GLN A 525 36.27 -6.24 -9.06
C GLN A 525 36.11 -6.03 -10.57
N ALA A 526 35.46 -6.96 -11.27
CA ALA A 526 35.16 -6.82 -12.69
C ALA A 526 34.29 -5.59 -12.96
N PHE A 527 33.28 -5.35 -12.13
CA PHE A 527 32.41 -4.18 -12.22
C PHE A 527 33.17 -2.88 -11.92
N GLU A 528 33.97 -2.84 -10.86
CA GLU A 528 34.81 -1.69 -10.51
C GLU A 528 35.77 -1.33 -11.66
N HIS A 529 36.41 -2.33 -12.28
CA HIS A 529 37.32 -2.14 -13.40
C HIS A 529 36.60 -1.63 -14.66
N ALA A 530 35.44 -2.20 -14.96
CA ALA A 530 34.58 -1.78 -16.07
C ALA A 530 33.88 -0.43 -15.81
N ARG A 531 34.01 0.12 -14.59
CA ARG A 531 33.24 1.28 -14.09
C ARG A 531 31.72 1.06 -14.15
N TRP A 532 31.30 -0.19 -14.02
CA TRP A 532 29.91 -0.59 -13.88
C TRP A 532 29.46 -0.46 -12.42
N ARG A 533 28.16 -0.24 -12.22
CA ARG A 533 27.59 -0.04 -10.88
C ARG A 533 27.65 -1.32 -10.04
N THR A 534 28.23 -1.23 -8.85
CA THR A 534 28.30 -2.31 -7.85
C THR A 534 27.17 -2.26 -6.80
N HIS A 535 26.34 -1.21 -6.84
CA HIS A 535 25.22 -0.98 -5.95
C HIS A 535 24.06 -0.33 -6.72
N LEU A 536 22.83 -0.58 -6.27
CA LEU A 536 21.65 0.18 -6.71
C LEU A 536 21.58 1.50 -5.90
N PRO A 537 21.40 2.67 -6.53
CA PRO A 537 21.19 3.93 -5.80
C PRO A 537 19.85 3.93 -5.05
N SER A 538 19.72 4.80 -4.05
CA SER A 538 18.43 5.26 -3.52
C SER A 538 17.79 6.31 -4.45
N ASN A 539 16.67 6.89 -4.03
CA ASN A 539 16.28 8.23 -4.45
C ASN A 539 17.45 9.26 -4.35
N PRO A 540 17.53 10.28 -5.25
CA PRO A 540 18.46 11.42 -5.18
C PRO A 540 18.04 12.44 -4.11
N LEU A 541 18.93 13.40 -3.82
CA LEU A 541 18.77 14.51 -2.87
C LEU A 541 17.38 15.21 -2.87
N PRO A 542 16.98 15.86 -1.75
CA PRO A 542 15.71 16.59 -1.66
C PRO A 542 15.61 17.68 -2.73
N GLY A 543 14.58 17.60 -3.58
CA GLY A 543 14.30 18.57 -4.64
C GLY A 543 14.22 18.02 -6.06
N SER A 544 14.47 16.73 -6.30
CA SER A 544 14.16 16.10 -7.60
C SER A 544 12.84 15.33 -7.54
N SER A 545 11.83 15.81 -8.27
CA SER A 545 10.50 15.19 -8.42
C SER A 545 10.53 13.95 -9.34
N SER A 546 11.51 13.07 -9.21
CA SER A 546 11.65 11.88 -10.05
C SER A 546 11.94 10.64 -9.20
N PHE A 547 10.94 9.78 -9.05
CA PHE A 547 11.15 8.36 -8.73
C PHE A 547 11.94 7.73 -9.89
N THR A 548 13.27 7.72 -9.80
CA THR A 548 14.10 6.94 -10.71
C THR A 548 14.43 5.62 -10.04
N MET A 549 13.67 4.59 -10.38
CA MET A 549 14.00 3.21 -10.01
C MET A 549 15.40 2.87 -10.54
N ALA A 550 16.19 2.15 -9.75
CA ALA A 550 17.59 1.89 -10.01
C ALA A 550 17.84 1.18 -11.37
N GLU A 551 18.17 1.96 -12.39
CA GLU A 551 18.55 1.53 -13.74
C GLU A 551 20.04 1.14 -13.80
N PRO A 552 20.41 -0.03 -14.36
CA PRO A 552 21.79 -0.32 -14.74
C PRO A 552 22.15 0.42 -16.04
N TYR A 553 22.71 1.63 -15.93
CA TYR A 553 23.15 2.50 -17.05
C TYR A 553 24.38 1.99 -17.83
N ASN A 554 24.61 0.68 -17.90
CA ASN A 554 25.80 0.15 -18.58
C ASN A 554 25.64 0.13 -20.12
N THR A 555 24.40 0.16 -20.64
CA THR A 555 24.08 0.26 -22.08
C THR A 555 24.22 1.71 -22.59
N PRO A 556 24.96 2.01 -23.69
CA PRO A 556 25.03 3.35 -24.29
C PRO A 556 23.67 3.80 -24.84
N VAL A 557 23.16 4.97 -24.41
CA VAL A 557 21.93 5.58 -24.93
C VAL A 557 22.30 6.76 -25.83
N PRO A 558 21.71 6.92 -27.03
CA PRO A 558 21.84 8.15 -27.81
C PRO A 558 21.36 9.34 -26.97
N GLY A 559 22.08 10.47 -27.01
CA GLY A 559 21.91 11.63 -26.12
C GLY A 559 20.59 12.40 -26.23
N SER A 560 19.55 11.85 -26.85
CA SER A 560 18.25 12.51 -27.09
C SER A 560 17.03 11.65 -26.73
N THR A 561 17.20 10.52 -26.04
CA THR A 561 16.06 9.68 -25.61
C THR A 561 15.56 10.11 -24.22
N PRO A 562 14.26 10.39 -24.03
CA PRO A 562 13.70 10.68 -22.71
C PRO A 562 13.99 9.53 -21.74
N ARG A 563 14.48 9.84 -20.53
CA ARG A 563 14.63 8.85 -19.45
C ARG A 563 13.25 8.28 -19.11
N ALA A 564 13.19 6.99 -18.80
CA ALA A 564 11.95 6.35 -18.38
C ALA A 564 11.48 7.01 -17.08
N THR A 565 10.43 7.82 -17.16
CA THR A 565 9.63 8.17 -16.00
C THR A 565 8.64 7.03 -15.82
N SER A 566 8.78 6.24 -14.76
CA SER A 566 7.73 5.32 -14.34
C SER A 566 6.38 6.05 -14.24
N PRO A 567 5.24 5.37 -14.46
CA PRO A 567 4.00 5.87 -13.89
C PRO A 567 4.22 6.03 -12.39
N ALA A 568 3.91 7.21 -11.85
CA ALA A 568 3.99 7.47 -10.42
C ALA A 568 3.15 6.41 -9.66
N PRO A 569 3.54 5.99 -8.44
CA PRO A 569 2.55 5.45 -7.51
C PRO A 569 1.39 6.46 -7.40
N PRO A 570 0.14 6.00 -7.14
CA PRO A 570 -0.97 6.92 -6.96
C PRO A 570 -0.57 7.98 -5.92
N VAL A 571 -0.56 9.24 -6.36
CA VAL A 571 -0.18 10.39 -5.53
C VAL A 571 -1.21 10.50 -4.39
N PRO A 572 -0.81 10.62 -3.11
CA PRO A 572 -1.73 11.05 -2.07
C PRO A 572 -2.23 12.45 -2.44
N LEU A 573 -3.53 12.57 -2.68
CA LEU A 573 -4.18 13.85 -2.80
C LEU A 573 -3.92 14.63 -1.49
N PHE A 574 -3.46 15.88 -1.64
CA PHE A 574 -3.15 16.89 -0.61
C PHE A 574 -1.67 17.03 -0.20
N SER A 575 -1.02 18.05 -0.79
CA SER A 575 0.09 18.80 -0.18
C SER A 575 -0.47 20.12 0.37
N HIS A 576 -0.18 20.44 1.64
CA HIS A 576 -0.53 21.74 2.24
C HIS A 576 0.68 22.70 2.19
N PRO A 577 0.47 23.99 1.84
CA PRO A 577 1.52 25.00 1.88
C PRO A 577 1.58 25.75 3.23
N GLY A 578 2.78 25.77 3.84
CA GLY A 578 3.46 26.97 4.37
C GLY A 578 3.06 27.64 5.71
N SER A 579 3.79 27.28 6.78
CA SER A 579 4.62 28.14 7.69
C SER A 579 3.99 29.25 8.59
N PRO A 580 4.72 29.82 9.60
CA PRO A 580 4.43 29.61 11.02
C PRO A 580 4.12 30.92 11.79
N LEU A 581 3.35 30.86 12.88
CA LEU A 581 3.20 31.97 13.82
C LEU A 581 3.72 31.57 15.22
N SER A 582 4.60 32.43 15.74
CA SER A 582 5.43 32.26 16.94
C SER A 582 4.66 32.19 18.26
N PRO A 583 5.25 31.64 19.35
CA PRO A 583 4.57 31.45 20.62
C PRO A 583 4.56 32.74 21.48
N ALA A 584 3.37 33.24 21.81
CA ALA A 584 3.19 34.22 22.88
C ALA A 584 2.97 33.51 24.22
N LYS A 585 3.83 33.84 25.18
CA LYS A 585 3.87 33.39 26.59
C LYS A 585 2.49 33.40 27.28
N LEU A 586 2.20 32.36 28.08
CA LEU A 586 1.25 32.47 29.19
C LEU A 586 1.72 31.71 30.43
N LYS A 587 1.55 32.40 31.56
CA LYS A 587 1.97 32.07 32.92
C LYS A 587 1.11 30.96 33.56
N LEU A 588 1.74 30.27 34.51
CA LEU A 588 1.22 29.54 35.69
C LEU A 588 -0.33 29.42 35.80
N ALA A 589 -0.83 28.31 35.26
CA ALA A 589 -1.56 27.21 35.92
C ALA A 589 -2.63 27.49 37.00
N MET A 590 -3.72 26.71 36.97
CA MET A 590 -4.67 26.55 38.08
C MET A 590 -5.33 25.14 38.09
N ALA A 591 -6.59 25.03 38.54
CA ALA A 591 -7.33 23.80 38.79
C ALA A 591 -7.81 23.07 37.52
N ALA A 592 -7.90 21.73 37.59
CA ALA A 592 -8.40 20.89 36.49
C ALA A 592 -9.80 21.36 36.03
N PRO A 593 -9.98 21.72 34.74
CA PRO A 593 -11.30 22.09 34.24
C PRO A 593 -12.19 20.85 34.16
N ALA A 594 -13.50 21.02 34.35
CA ALA A 594 -14.44 19.93 34.10
C ALA A 594 -14.35 19.48 32.63
N LYS A 595 -14.67 18.20 32.35
CA LYS A 595 -14.85 17.75 30.96
C LYS A 595 -15.82 18.70 30.25
N PRO A 596 -15.49 19.20 29.04
CA PRO A 596 -16.48 19.89 28.23
C PRO A 596 -17.66 18.95 27.96
N ARG A 597 -18.89 19.48 28.07
CA ARG A 597 -20.11 18.72 27.89
C ARG A 597 -20.53 18.72 26.42
N VAL A 598 -20.95 17.55 25.93
CA VAL A 598 -21.43 17.34 24.56
C VAL A 598 -22.87 16.85 24.62
N LEU A 599 -23.76 17.53 23.91
CA LEU A 599 -25.14 17.09 23.73
C LEU A 599 -25.23 16.11 22.55
N HIS A 600 -25.37 14.82 22.84
CA HIS A 600 -25.53 13.76 21.86
C HIS A 600 -27.01 13.64 21.49
N ILE A 601 -27.36 14.08 20.28
CA ILE A 601 -28.70 13.92 19.71
C ILE A 601 -28.71 12.78 18.69
N GLY A 602 -29.54 11.77 18.93
CA GLY A 602 -29.61 10.58 18.08
C GLY A 602 -29.43 9.27 18.84
N ASP A 603 -29.32 8.20 18.07
CA ASP A 603 -29.09 6.86 18.59
C ASP A 603 -27.65 6.68 19.07
N PRO A 604 -27.37 5.66 19.91
CA PRO A 604 -26.00 5.38 20.35
C PRO A 604 -25.11 5.01 19.17
N ILE A 605 -23.82 5.28 19.30
CA ILE A 605 -22.79 4.84 18.35
C ILE A 605 -22.87 3.34 18.13
N LYS A 606 -22.82 2.94 16.86
CA LYS A 606 -22.96 1.56 16.41
C LYS A 606 -21.70 1.05 15.71
N TYR A 607 -21.03 1.90 14.93
CA TYR A 607 -19.94 1.48 14.04
C TYR A 607 -18.55 1.79 14.58
N ASN A 608 -18.40 2.79 15.46
CA ASN A 608 -17.12 3.23 16.03
C ASN A 608 -17.11 3.22 17.57
N PRO A 609 -17.34 2.08 18.23
CA PRO A 609 -17.36 2.00 19.70
C PRO A 609 -16.04 2.48 20.32
N ASP A 610 -14.89 2.11 19.76
CA ASP A 610 -13.57 2.48 20.30
C ASP A 610 -13.28 3.98 20.18
N THR A 611 -13.73 4.61 19.08
CA THR A 611 -13.63 6.08 18.93
C THR A 611 -14.59 6.79 19.89
N TYR A 612 -15.78 6.23 20.11
CA TYR A 612 -16.73 6.79 21.06
C TYR A 612 -16.31 6.62 22.52
N GLU A 613 -15.59 5.57 22.86
CA GLU A 613 -14.98 5.39 24.18
C GLU A 613 -13.95 6.50 24.43
N ARG A 614 -13.05 6.76 23.47
CA ARG A 614 -12.11 7.89 23.53
C ARG A 614 -12.81 9.24 23.61
N PHE A 615 -13.86 9.42 22.82
CA PHE A 615 -14.69 10.62 22.81
C PHE A 615 -15.36 10.85 24.18
N SER A 616 -15.96 9.81 24.75
CA SER A 616 -16.63 9.85 26.05
C SER A 616 -15.66 9.92 27.23
N ALA A 617 -14.39 9.52 27.05
CA ALA A 617 -13.34 9.76 28.04
C ALA A 617 -13.00 11.25 28.14
N GLN A 618 -12.98 11.97 27.01
CA GLN A 618 -12.64 13.40 26.95
C GLN A 618 -13.81 14.33 27.28
N PHE A 619 -15.04 13.92 26.98
CA PHE A 619 -16.23 14.75 27.13
C PHE A 619 -17.26 14.16 28.09
N ASP A 620 -18.06 15.03 28.71
CA ASP A 620 -19.27 14.63 29.43
C ASP A 620 -20.42 14.54 28.42
N VAL A 621 -20.75 13.33 27.98
CA VAL A 621 -21.73 13.12 26.90
C VAL A 621 -23.13 12.95 27.48
N VAL A 622 -23.99 13.94 27.25
CA VAL A 622 -25.39 13.93 27.67
C VAL A 622 -26.27 13.55 26.49
N ARG A 623 -27.08 12.50 26.64
CA ARG A 623 -28.00 12.03 25.60
C ARG A 623 -29.45 12.19 26.07
N PRO A 624 -30.22 13.13 25.49
CA PRO A 624 -31.64 13.28 25.82
C PRO A 624 -32.46 12.02 25.51
N SER A 625 -33.54 11.81 26.26
CA SER A 625 -34.48 10.71 25.96
C SER A 625 -35.18 10.91 24.61
N THR A 626 -35.85 9.87 24.11
CA THR A 626 -36.62 9.98 22.85
C THR A 626 -37.77 10.99 22.94
N GLU A 627 -38.39 11.11 24.12
CA GLU A 627 -39.40 12.13 24.42
C GLU A 627 -38.79 13.52 24.46
N GLU A 628 -37.63 13.67 25.11
CA GLU A 628 -36.92 14.94 25.20
C GLU A 628 -36.38 15.44 23.86
N ARG A 629 -36.17 14.55 22.88
CA ARG A 629 -35.78 14.90 21.50
C ARG A 629 -36.94 15.45 20.65
N GLN A 630 -38.19 15.34 21.10
CA GLN A 630 -39.33 15.90 20.37
C GLN A 630 -39.34 17.43 20.51
N ARG A 631 -39.59 18.16 19.41
CA ARG A 631 -39.44 19.64 19.39
C ARG A 631 -40.05 20.38 20.59
N PRO A 632 -41.31 20.14 21.00
CA PRO A 632 -41.90 20.89 22.13
C PRO A 632 -41.15 20.65 23.44
N GLU A 633 -40.73 19.42 23.69
CA GLU A 633 -40.03 19.04 24.92
C GLU A 633 -38.56 19.48 24.87
N PHE A 634 -37.93 19.42 23.69
CA PHE A 634 -36.55 19.89 23.47
C PHE A 634 -36.43 21.40 23.71
N VAL A 635 -37.37 22.19 23.18
CA VAL A 635 -37.48 23.64 23.43
C VAL A 635 -37.60 23.92 24.92
N LYS A 636 -38.52 23.21 25.60
CA LYS A 636 -38.72 23.35 27.05
C LYS A 636 -37.46 22.97 27.84
N ALA A 637 -36.75 21.91 27.44
CA ALA A 637 -35.53 21.45 28.08
C ALA A 637 -34.37 22.46 27.97
N LEU A 638 -34.23 23.13 26.81
CA LEU A 638 -33.26 24.21 26.63
C LEU A 638 -33.61 25.43 27.50
N GLN A 639 -34.89 25.83 27.55
CA GLN A 639 -35.37 26.94 28.40
C GLN A 639 -35.15 26.67 29.90
N GLU A 640 -35.39 25.44 30.34
CA GLU A 640 -35.17 24.98 31.71
C GLU A 640 -33.69 24.67 32.02
N LYS A 641 -32.81 24.74 31.02
CA LYS A 641 -31.38 24.38 31.10
C LYS A 641 -31.15 22.97 31.68
N ARG A 642 -31.99 22.00 31.31
CA ARG A 642 -31.96 20.63 31.87
C ARG A 642 -30.62 19.91 31.68
N TRP A 643 -29.94 20.16 30.58
CA TRP A 643 -28.63 19.56 30.29
C TRP A 643 -27.45 20.43 30.73
N GLY A 644 -27.71 21.55 31.42
CA GLY A 644 -26.69 22.54 31.77
C GLY A 644 -26.04 23.21 30.55
N ASP A 645 -24.90 23.83 30.76
CA ASP A 645 -24.09 24.41 29.68
C ASP A 645 -23.31 23.31 28.95
N PHE A 646 -23.38 23.28 27.62
CA PHE A 646 -22.67 22.33 26.77
C PHE A 646 -21.95 23.04 25.64
N GLN A 647 -20.80 22.49 25.24
CA GLN A 647 -19.88 23.12 24.30
C GLN A 647 -20.00 22.58 22.89
N ALA A 648 -20.60 21.40 22.72
CA ALA A 648 -20.87 20.86 21.40
C ALA A 648 -22.21 20.13 21.28
N ILE A 649 -22.72 20.08 20.06
CA ILE A 649 -23.86 19.25 19.66
C ILE A 649 -23.33 18.17 18.72
N PHE A 650 -23.66 16.92 19.03
CA PHE A 650 -23.19 15.74 18.33
C PHE A 650 -24.37 14.96 17.76
N ARG A 651 -24.45 14.87 16.43
CA ARG A 651 -25.45 14.07 15.72
C ARG A 651 -24.76 13.01 14.84
N PRO A 652 -24.50 11.79 15.33
CA PRO A 652 -23.73 10.78 14.60
C PRO A 652 -24.50 10.06 13.49
N PHE A 653 -25.82 10.19 13.43
CA PHE A 653 -26.64 9.49 12.44
C PHE A 653 -27.53 10.47 11.67
N TRP A 654 -27.69 10.23 10.38
CA TRP A 654 -28.64 11.00 9.57
C TRP A 654 -30.10 10.56 9.80
N GLY A 655 -30.33 9.29 10.13
CA GLY A 655 -31.67 8.72 10.30
C GLY A 655 -32.31 9.00 11.67
N THR A 656 -31.53 9.47 12.64
CA THR A 656 -31.97 9.83 14.00
C THR A 656 -31.36 11.15 14.44
N GLY A 657 -31.81 11.72 15.55
CA GLY A 657 -31.32 13.03 16.02
C GLY A 657 -31.87 14.22 15.22
N GLY A 658 -32.90 14.00 14.40
CA GLY A 658 -33.65 15.03 13.66
C GLY A 658 -35.08 15.22 14.17
N GLU A 659 -35.45 14.60 15.29
CA GLU A 659 -36.82 14.57 15.83
C GLU A 659 -37.32 15.95 16.28
N MET A 660 -36.41 16.88 16.56
CA MET A 660 -36.71 18.28 16.89
C MET A 660 -36.99 19.16 15.66
N GLY A 661 -36.86 18.61 14.45
CA GLY A 661 -37.07 19.32 13.20
C GLY A 661 -35.96 20.32 12.89
N ASN A 662 -36.32 21.40 12.17
CA ASN A 662 -35.36 22.38 11.67
C ASN A 662 -34.68 23.15 12.80
N TRP A 663 -33.36 23.32 12.70
CA TRP A 663 -32.55 24.16 13.57
C TRP A 663 -32.60 25.61 13.07
N ASP A 664 -33.77 26.23 13.28
CA ASP A 664 -34.09 27.62 12.95
C ASP A 664 -33.91 28.54 14.17
N ALA A 665 -34.32 29.81 14.05
CA ALA A 665 -34.19 30.81 15.13
C ALA A 665 -34.84 30.36 16.45
N GLU A 666 -35.95 29.62 16.43
CA GLU A 666 -36.59 29.15 17.66
C GLU A 666 -35.66 28.24 18.48
N LEU A 667 -34.95 27.32 17.83
CA LEU A 667 -34.01 26.42 18.50
C LEU A 667 -32.64 27.05 18.71
N VAL A 668 -32.10 27.70 17.67
CA VAL A 668 -30.75 28.24 17.71
C VAL A 668 -30.63 29.36 18.73
N ASP A 669 -31.67 30.19 18.95
CA ASP A 669 -31.66 31.28 19.95
C ASP A 669 -31.67 30.76 21.40
N LEU A 670 -32.14 29.53 21.63
CA LEU A 670 -32.18 28.90 22.95
C LEU A 670 -30.86 28.19 23.34
N LEU A 671 -29.90 28.08 22.42
CA LEU A 671 -28.62 27.44 22.71
C LEU A 671 -27.81 28.22 23.75
N PRO A 672 -27.13 27.51 24.69
CA PRO A 672 -26.19 28.15 25.61
C PRO A 672 -25.08 28.90 24.87
N GLU A 673 -24.61 30.01 25.42
CA GLU A 673 -23.47 30.78 24.85
C GLU A 673 -22.16 29.97 24.81
N SER A 674 -22.09 28.87 25.56
CA SER A 674 -20.91 28.00 25.59
C SER A 674 -20.77 27.06 24.39
N VAL A 675 -21.79 26.93 23.53
CA VAL A 675 -21.74 26.08 22.34
C VAL A 675 -20.75 26.65 21.33
N LYS A 676 -19.77 25.85 20.91
CA LYS A 676 -18.74 26.22 19.93
C LYS A 676 -18.86 25.46 18.62
N VAL A 677 -19.36 24.23 18.66
CA VAL A 677 -19.41 23.35 17.48
C VAL A 677 -20.68 22.52 17.44
N PHE A 678 -21.26 22.40 16.25
CA PHE A 678 -22.31 21.44 15.94
C PHE A 678 -21.80 20.53 14.82
N ALA A 679 -21.48 19.27 15.14
CA ALA A 679 -21.09 18.28 14.17
C ALA A 679 -22.24 17.30 13.89
N SER A 680 -22.59 17.16 12.61
CA SER A 680 -23.68 16.30 12.16
C SER A 680 -23.24 15.34 11.06
N ALA A 681 -23.79 14.14 11.13
CA ALA A 681 -23.85 13.19 10.03
C ALA A 681 -24.64 13.77 8.85
N GLY A 682 -24.29 13.30 7.65
CA GLY A 682 -24.88 13.78 6.39
C GLY A 682 -24.03 14.83 5.69
N ALA A 683 -24.16 14.90 4.36
CA ALA A 683 -23.54 15.93 3.53
C ALA A 683 -24.37 17.22 3.50
N GLY A 684 -25.69 17.10 3.36
CA GLY A 684 -26.55 18.27 3.36
C GLY A 684 -27.01 18.68 4.75
N PHE A 685 -27.14 19.98 4.89
CA PHE A 685 -27.50 20.70 6.11
C PHE A 685 -28.76 21.53 5.85
N ASP A 686 -29.64 20.99 4.99
CA ASP A 686 -30.88 21.53 4.42
C ASP A 686 -32.02 21.75 5.46
N TRP A 687 -31.63 21.69 6.73
CA TRP A 687 -32.45 21.56 7.93
C TRP A 687 -31.79 22.29 9.13
N ALA A 688 -30.63 22.94 8.92
CA ALA A 688 -29.93 23.73 9.93
C ALA A 688 -29.53 25.10 9.37
N ASP A 689 -29.90 26.18 10.06
CA ASP A 689 -29.52 27.54 9.67
C ASP A 689 -28.06 27.80 10.04
N THR A 690 -27.16 27.38 9.15
CA THR A 690 -25.71 27.46 9.36
C THR A 690 -25.18 28.91 9.40
N LYS A 691 -25.92 29.85 8.80
CA LYS A 691 -25.61 31.28 8.89
C LYS A 691 -25.95 31.81 10.27
N LEU A 692 -27.13 31.52 10.79
CA LEU A 692 -27.52 31.90 12.14
C LEU A 692 -26.61 31.27 13.20
N LEU A 693 -26.21 30.01 13.01
CA LEU A 693 -25.21 29.35 13.85
C LEU A 693 -23.87 30.11 13.84
N ALA A 694 -23.39 30.54 12.66
CA ALA A 694 -22.16 31.32 12.55
C ALA A 694 -22.27 32.71 13.20
N GLU A 695 -23.43 33.37 13.09
CA GLU A 695 -23.71 34.65 13.78
C GLU A 695 -23.65 34.52 15.30
N ARG A 696 -23.95 33.33 15.84
CA ARG A 696 -23.75 32.97 17.26
C ARG A 696 -22.35 32.44 17.59
N GLY A 697 -21.43 32.38 16.63
CA GLY A 697 -20.07 31.88 16.82
C GLY A 697 -19.95 30.35 16.84
N ILE A 698 -20.98 29.62 16.38
CA ILE A 698 -21.02 28.16 16.37
C ILE A 698 -20.54 27.64 15.01
N ILE A 699 -19.46 26.86 15.01
CA ILE A 699 -18.95 26.20 13.81
C ILE A 699 -19.83 24.99 13.51
N TYR A 700 -20.43 24.96 12.32
CA TYR A 700 -21.20 23.80 11.87
C TYR A 700 -20.34 22.93 10.96
N CYS A 701 -20.21 21.67 11.33
CA CYS A 701 -19.47 20.66 10.58
C CYS A 701 -20.44 19.60 10.08
N ASN A 702 -20.47 19.39 8.76
CA ASN A 702 -21.17 18.25 8.18
C ASN A 702 -20.20 17.05 8.09
N SER A 703 -20.71 15.90 7.66
CA SER A 703 -19.87 14.71 7.44
C SER A 703 -19.87 14.29 5.97
N GLY A 704 -20.04 15.24 5.03
CA GLY A 704 -20.20 14.94 3.61
C GLY A 704 -19.00 14.27 2.95
N LEU A 705 -17.78 14.46 3.50
CA LEU A 705 -16.58 13.78 3.03
C LEU A 705 -16.69 12.25 3.14
N ALA A 706 -17.35 11.74 4.20
CA ALA A 706 -17.52 10.30 4.41
C ALA A 706 -18.43 9.62 3.37
N ALA A 707 -19.35 10.35 2.76
CA ALA A 707 -20.29 9.81 1.77
C ALA A 707 -19.82 9.99 0.32
N SER A 708 -18.69 10.66 0.09
CA SER A 708 -18.33 11.16 -1.25
C SER A 708 -18.09 10.03 -2.25
N ASP A 709 -17.36 8.98 -1.85
CA ASP A 709 -17.12 7.83 -2.72
C ASP A 709 -18.39 7.04 -3.01
N ALA A 710 -19.21 6.78 -1.99
CA ALA A 710 -20.47 6.07 -2.14
C ALA A 710 -21.41 6.78 -3.13
N VAL A 711 -21.57 8.10 -2.97
CA VAL A 711 -22.39 8.91 -3.89
C VAL A 711 -21.78 8.92 -5.29
N ALA A 712 -20.46 9.01 -5.41
CA ALA A 712 -19.80 9.01 -6.71
C ALA A 712 -20.03 7.68 -7.45
N ASP A 713 -19.82 6.54 -6.79
CA ASP A 713 -20.01 5.21 -7.37
C ASP A 713 -21.47 4.96 -7.76
N PHE A 714 -22.42 5.32 -6.89
CA PHE A 714 -23.85 5.21 -7.17
C PHE A 714 -24.25 6.08 -8.38
N SER A 715 -23.67 7.29 -8.48
CA SER A 715 -23.90 8.19 -9.61
C SER A 715 -23.41 7.60 -10.94
N ILE A 716 -22.31 6.83 -10.95
CA ILE A 716 -21.86 6.14 -12.16
C ILE A 716 -22.92 5.14 -12.64
N ALA A 717 -23.52 4.37 -11.73
CA ALA A 717 -24.59 3.44 -12.08
C ALA A 717 -25.81 4.19 -12.67
N MET A 718 -26.17 5.33 -12.09
CA MET A 718 -27.25 6.19 -12.59
C MET A 718 -26.94 6.77 -13.98
N ILE A 719 -25.72 7.27 -14.20
CA ILE A 719 -25.29 7.79 -15.50
C ILE A 719 -25.37 6.66 -16.55
N ILE A 720 -24.78 5.48 -16.27
CA ILE A 720 -24.84 4.33 -17.19
C ILE A 720 -26.30 3.94 -17.48
N SER A 721 -27.16 3.95 -16.47
CA SER A 721 -28.59 3.65 -16.60
C SER A 721 -29.27 4.52 -17.65
N THR A 722 -29.00 5.83 -17.65
CA THR A 722 -29.55 6.77 -18.65
C THR A 722 -29.02 6.52 -20.07
N PHE A 723 -27.78 6.07 -20.23
CA PHE A 723 -27.20 5.77 -21.55
C PHE A 723 -27.65 4.41 -22.10
N ARG A 724 -27.97 3.46 -21.23
CA ARG A 724 -28.18 2.05 -21.58
C ARG A 724 -29.61 1.55 -21.39
N GLN A 725 -30.55 2.42 -21.00
CA GLN A 725 -31.96 2.09 -20.80
C GLN A 725 -32.16 0.92 -19.82
N ILE A 726 -31.33 0.87 -18.77
CA ILE A 726 -31.32 -0.24 -17.80
C ILE A 726 -32.71 -0.53 -17.21
N PRO A 727 -33.53 0.47 -16.82
CA PRO A 727 -34.84 0.20 -16.24
C PRO A 727 -35.78 -0.54 -17.22
N TRP A 728 -35.74 -0.19 -18.50
CA TRP A 728 -36.48 -0.92 -19.53
C TRP A 728 -35.98 -2.35 -19.68
N CYS A 729 -34.66 -2.56 -19.80
CA CYS A 729 -34.09 -3.90 -19.91
C CYS A 729 -34.42 -4.79 -18.72
N ILE A 730 -34.33 -4.26 -17.49
CA ILE A 730 -34.68 -5.01 -16.27
C ILE A 730 -36.18 -5.31 -16.25
N SER A 731 -37.03 -4.33 -16.56
CA SER A 731 -38.48 -4.53 -16.59
C SER A 731 -38.88 -5.62 -17.59
N SER A 732 -38.35 -5.60 -18.81
CA SER A 732 -38.67 -6.60 -19.82
C SER A 732 -38.09 -7.98 -19.52
N ALA A 733 -36.93 -8.05 -18.84
CA ALA A 733 -36.38 -9.33 -18.40
C ALA A 733 -37.18 -9.93 -17.23
N THR A 734 -37.69 -9.09 -16.32
CA THR A 734 -38.41 -9.53 -15.11
C THR A 734 -39.91 -9.72 -15.32
N SER A 735 -40.49 -9.21 -16.42
CA SER A 735 -41.87 -9.48 -16.80
C SER A 735 -42.11 -10.96 -17.12
N ASN A 736 -41.04 -11.71 -17.42
CA ASN A 736 -41.08 -13.11 -17.83
C ASN A 736 -42.01 -13.34 -19.05
N ASP A 737 -42.10 -12.32 -19.91
CA ASP A 737 -42.82 -12.34 -21.18
C ASP A 737 -41.80 -12.39 -22.33
N GLU A 738 -41.82 -13.47 -23.12
CA GLU A 738 -40.90 -13.68 -24.23
C GLU A 738 -41.04 -12.59 -25.30
N ALA A 739 -42.25 -12.10 -25.58
CA ALA A 739 -42.47 -11.07 -26.59
C ALA A 739 -41.93 -9.71 -26.13
N ASP A 740 -42.07 -9.39 -24.84
CA ASP A 740 -41.51 -8.19 -24.22
C ASP A 740 -39.97 -8.24 -24.23
N PHE A 741 -39.37 -9.37 -23.86
CA PHE A 741 -37.92 -9.58 -23.93
C PHE A 741 -37.38 -9.36 -25.34
N GLN A 742 -37.99 -9.98 -26.36
CA GLN A 742 -37.57 -9.85 -27.76
C GLN A 742 -37.75 -8.42 -28.28
N THR A 743 -38.84 -7.75 -27.87
CA THR A 743 -39.10 -6.35 -28.24
C THR A 743 -38.05 -5.43 -27.65
N CYS A 744 -37.76 -5.54 -26.35
CA CYS A 744 -36.70 -4.76 -25.71
C CYS A 744 -35.34 -5.03 -26.34
N HIS A 745 -34.93 -6.29 -26.50
CA HIS A 745 -33.65 -6.64 -27.10
C HIS A 745 -33.48 -5.99 -28.49
N ARG A 746 -34.51 -6.05 -29.34
CA ARG A 746 -34.46 -5.45 -30.67
C ARG A 746 -34.41 -3.92 -30.60
N ASP A 747 -35.33 -3.30 -29.87
CA ASP A 747 -35.62 -1.88 -30.01
C ASP A 747 -34.74 -0.98 -29.12
N VAL A 748 -34.18 -1.51 -28.03
CA VAL A 748 -33.27 -0.73 -27.15
C VAL A 748 -31.99 -0.30 -27.88
N THR A 749 -31.55 -1.08 -28.86
CA THR A 749 -30.34 -0.79 -29.65
C THR A 749 -30.45 0.49 -30.48
N ALA A 750 -31.68 0.96 -30.74
CA ALA A 750 -31.94 2.22 -31.43
C ALA A 750 -31.87 3.45 -30.51
N GLN A 751 -31.85 3.26 -29.18
CA GLN A 751 -31.87 4.33 -28.18
C GLN A 751 -30.67 4.33 -27.24
N ALA A 752 -29.97 3.19 -27.10
CA ALA A 752 -28.81 3.07 -26.23
C ALA A 752 -27.57 3.69 -26.88
N HIS A 753 -26.75 4.35 -26.07
CA HIS A 753 -25.50 4.97 -26.50
C HIS A 753 -24.33 4.57 -25.61
N ASN A 754 -23.12 4.56 -26.18
CA ASN A 754 -21.89 4.43 -25.40
C ASN A 754 -21.58 5.76 -24.70
N LEU A 755 -21.02 5.69 -23.49
CA LEU A 755 -20.61 6.87 -22.73
C LEU A 755 -19.40 7.58 -23.38
N ARG A 756 -18.50 6.83 -24.02
CA ARG A 756 -17.26 7.37 -24.60
C ARG A 756 -17.53 8.47 -25.61
N GLY A 757 -16.85 9.60 -25.44
CA GLY A 757 -16.95 10.78 -26.30
C GLY A 757 -18.19 11.65 -26.07
N GLN A 758 -19.12 11.23 -25.20
CA GLN A 758 -20.28 12.03 -24.82
C GLN A 758 -19.88 13.10 -23.81
N VAL A 759 -20.62 14.22 -23.81
CA VAL A 759 -20.44 15.32 -22.85
C VAL A 759 -21.23 15.04 -21.57
N LEU A 760 -20.53 14.91 -20.44
CA LEU A 760 -21.11 14.90 -19.10
C LEU A 760 -20.95 16.29 -18.47
N ALA A 761 -22.07 16.95 -18.21
CA ALA A 761 -22.15 18.30 -17.71
C ALA A 761 -22.54 18.33 -16.23
N PHE A 762 -21.72 18.96 -15.41
CA PHE A 762 -21.91 19.09 -13.97
C PHE A 762 -22.48 20.47 -13.61
N ILE A 763 -23.59 20.50 -12.88
CA ILE A 763 -24.07 21.71 -12.19
C ILE A 763 -23.64 21.61 -10.73
N GLY A 764 -22.62 22.40 -10.39
CA GLY A 764 -21.84 22.25 -9.17
C GLY A 764 -20.65 21.31 -9.40
N PHE A 765 -19.43 21.78 -9.14
CA PHE A 765 -18.20 21.04 -9.39
C PHE A 765 -17.34 20.92 -8.12
N GLY A 766 -18.00 20.61 -7.00
CA GLY A 766 -17.37 20.34 -5.70
C GLY A 766 -16.77 18.94 -5.59
N ASN A 767 -16.50 18.48 -4.36
CA ASN A 767 -15.81 17.21 -4.10
C ASN A 767 -16.46 16.00 -4.82
N ILE A 768 -17.78 15.82 -4.64
CA ILE A 768 -18.54 14.73 -5.27
C ILE A 768 -18.49 14.84 -6.80
N GLY A 769 -18.75 16.04 -7.35
CA GLY A 769 -18.71 16.28 -8.79
C GLY A 769 -17.35 15.96 -9.42
N GLN A 770 -16.26 16.34 -8.77
CA GLN A 770 -14.89 16.06 -9.23
C GLN A 770 -14.56 14.56 -9.18
N GLN A 771 -15.01 13.84 -8.15
CA GLN A 771 -14.82 12.39 -8.05
C GLN A 771 -15.59 11.61 -9.13
N ILE A 772 -16.82 12.03 -9.43
CA ILE A 772 -17.61 11.46 -10.54
C ILE A 772 -16.92 11.78 -11.88
N ALA A 773 -16.49 13.03 -12.07
CA ALA A 773 -15.80 13.46 -13.28
C ALA A 773 -14.52 12.68 -13.55
N ALA A 774 -13.70 12.42 -12.51
CA ALA A 774 -12.50 11.60 -12.64
C ALA A 774 -12.81 10.17 -13.12
N ARG A 775 -13.80 9.51 -12.50
CA ARG A 775 -14.27 8.17 -12.89
C ARG A 775 -14.81 8.16 -14.32
N CYS A 776 -15.64 9.12 -14.70
CA CYS A 776 -16.21 9.24 -16.04
C CYS A 776 -15.17 9.58 -17.12
N HIS A 777 -14.24 10.49 -16.84
CA HIS A 777 -13.23 10.91 -17.79
C HIS A 777 -12.22 9.79 -18.05
N HIS A 778 -11.59 9.28 -17.00
CA HIS A 778 -10.52 8.29 -17.13
C HIS A 778 -11.05 6.89 -17.40
N GLY A 779 -12.18 6.51 -16.80
CA GLY A 779 -12.76 5.17 -16.96
C GLY A 779 -13.60 5.01 -18.22
N PHE A 780 -14.43 6.00 -18.54
CA PHE A 780 -15.41 5.88 -19.64
C PHE A 780 -15.08 6.77 -20.85
N GLY A 781 -14.08 7.65 -20.75
CA GLY A 781 -13.68 8.54 -21.84
C GLY A 781 -14.73 9.61 -22.17
N MET A 782 -15.48 10.08 -21.17
CA MET A 782 -16.43 11.19 -21.32
C MET A 782 -15.71 12.54 -21.35
N ASN A 783 -16.29 13.50 -22.06
CA ASN A 783 -15.85 14.90 -22.04
C ASN A 783 -16.52 15.60 -20.86
N ILE A 784 -15.72 16.20 -19.98
CA ILE A 784 -16.22 16.81 -18.74
C ILE A 784 -16.49 18.29 -18.97
N HIS A 785 -17.72 18.71 -18.71
CA HIS A 785 -18.13 20.11 -18.76
C HIS A 785 -18.70 20.49 -17.39
N TYR A 786 -18.53 21.73 -16.93
CA TYR A 786 -19.09 22.14 -15.65
C TYR A 786 -19.49 23.61 -15.60
N TYR A 787 -20.47 23.90 -14.75
CA TYR A 787 -20.81 25.24 -14.27
C TYR A 787 -20.75 25.24 -12.74
N ASP A 788 -20.04 26.20 -12.17
CA ASP A 788 -19.92 26.41 -10.73
C ASP A 788 -19.82 27.91 -10.46
N VAL A 789 -20.34 28.38 -9.33
CA VAL A 789 -20.31 29.81 -8.94
C VAL A 789 -18.88 30.33 -8.77
N PHE A 790 -17.92 29.43 -8.49
CA PHE A 790 -16.50 29.75 -8.46
C PHE A 790 -15.73 28.87 -9.45
N PRO A 791 -14.89 29.47 -10.32
CA PRO A 791 -14.05 28.71 -11.23
C PRO A 791 -13.10 27.82 -10.44
N LYS A 792 -12.84 26.61 -10.95
CA LYS A 792 -11.89 25.70 -10.30
C LYS A 792 -10.47 25.96 -10.80
N PRO A 793 -9.45 25.80 -9.93
CA PRO A 793 -8.05 26.01 -10.32
C PRO A 793 -7.64 25.01 -11.41
N ALA A 794 -6.63 25.40 -12.20
CA ALA A 794 -6.08 24.57 -13.28
C ALA A 794 -5.64 23.17 -12.81
N SER A 795 -5.16 23.07 -11.56
CA SER A 795 -4.80 21.78 -10.93
C SER A 795 -5.95 20.78 -10.85
N VAL A 796 -7.21 21.23 -10.85
CA VAL A 796 -8.40 20.38 -10.88
C VAL A 796 -8.91 20.17 -12.29
N THR A 797 -8.88 21.20 -13.14
CA THR A 797 -9.51 21.16 -14.47
C THR A 797 -8.64 20.53 -15.55
N GLU A 798 -7.32 20.75 -15.55
CA GLU A 798 -6.41 20.22 -16.58
C GLU A 798 -6.33 18.69 -16.62
N PRO A 799 -6.23 17.96 -15.48
CA PRO A 799 -6.19 16.49 -15.51
C PRO A 799 -7.46 15.86 -16.10
N LEU A 800 -8.60 16.52 -15.91
CA LEU A 800 -9.92 16.08 -16.38
C LEU A 800 -10.28 16.63 -17.77
N LYS A 801 -9.43 17.51 -18.32
CA LYS A 801 -9.75 18.36 -19.48
C LYS A 801 -11.14 19.00 -19.36
N ALA A 802 -11.46 19.47 -18.16
CA ALA A 802 -12.79 19.95 -17.82
C ALA A 802 -13.05 21.34 -18.41
N THR A 803 -14.07 21.44 -19.27
CA THR A 803 -14.50 22.70 -19.88
C THR A 803 -15.43 23.45 -18.92
N SER A 804 -15.03 24.65 -18.52
CA SER A 804 -15.88 25.54 -17.72
C SER A 804 -16.86 26.31 -18.61
N HIS A 805 -18.08 26.51 -18.12
CA HIS A 805 -19.09 27.36 -18.74
C HIS A 805 -19.42 28.55 -17.83
N ASP A 806 -19.68 29.71 -18.43
CA ASP A 806 -20.00 30.94 -17.71
C ASP A 806 -21.49 31.05 -17.32
N SER A 807 -22.34 30.17 -17.86
CA SER A 807 -23.78 30.16 -17.58
C SER A 807 -24.38 28.76 -17.70
N LEU A 808 -25.51 28.53 -17.01
CA LEU A 808 -26.30 27.31 -17.14
C LEU A 808 -26.78 27.10 -18.59
N GLU A 809 -27.20 28.16 -19.28
CA GLU A 809 -27.60 28.09 -20.69
C GLU A 809 -26.50 27.53 -21.58
N SER A 810 -25.27 28.05 -21.41
CA SER A 810 -24.10 27.58 -22.15
C SER A 810 -23.78 26.12 -21.85
N LEU A 811 -23.90 25.70 -20.58
CA LEU A 811 -23.66 24.31 -20.19
C LEU A 811 -24.72 23.34 -20.77
N LEU A 812 -26.01 23.65 -20.55
CA LEU A 812 -27.13 22.78 -20.91
C LEU A 812 -27.25 22.57 -22.43
N GLY A 813 -26.94 23.59 -23.23
CA GLY A 813 -26.96 23.49 -24.69
C GLY A 813 -25.86 22.60 -25.29
N ASN A 814 -24.81 22.28 -24.52
CA ASN A 814 -23.67 21.47 -24.97
C ASN A 814 -23.62 20.06 -24.33
N ALA A 815 -24.58 19.72 -23.47
CA ALA A 815 -24.55 18.49 -22.69
C ALA A 815 -25.30 17.32 -23.36
N ASP A 816 -24.70 16.13 -23.35
CA ASP A 816 -25.40 14.88 -23.68
C ASP A 816 -26.03 14.24 -22.44
N CYS A 817 -25.45 14.48 -21.27
CA CYS A 817 -26.00 14.14 -19.96
C CYS A 817 -25.65 15.24 -18.95
N VAL A 818 -26.64 15.68 -18.16
CA VAL A 818 -26.46 16.68 -17.11
C VAL A 818 -26.64 16.01 -15.75
N ILE A 819 -25.74 16.29 -14.82
CA ILE A 819 -25.82 15.82 -13.43
C ILE A 819 -25.80 16.99 -12.45
N LEU A 820 -26.71 16.96 -11.47
CA LEU A 820 -26.74 17.93 -10.36
C LEU A 820 -25.85 17.47 -9.20
N CYS A 821 -24.91 18.31 -8.80
CA CYS A 821 -23.95 18.09 -7.70
C CYS A 821 -23.76 19.36 -6.85
N THR A 822 -24.85 20.09 -6.59
CA THR A 822 -24.84 21.36 -5.86
C THR A 822 -25.74 21.31 -4.62
N PRO A 823 -25.44 22.04 -3.53
CA PRO A 823 -26.38 22.23 -2.43
C PRO A 823 -27.72 22.81 -2.89
N ALA A 824 -28.79 22.57 -2.12
CA ALA A 824 -30.06 23.27 -2.31
C ALA A 824 -29.89 24.78 -2.05
N GLY A 825 -30.59 25.59 -2.85
CA GLY A 825 -30.69 27.03 -2.68
C GLY A 825 -32.10 27.51 -2.96
N ASP A 826 -32.25 28.80 -3.24
CA ASP A 826 -33.57 29.39 -3.50
C ASP A 826 -34.08 29.00 -4.90
N GLY A 827 -35.08 28.11 -4.93
CA GLY A 827 -35.80 27.72 -6.14
C GLY A 827 -35.17 26.58 -6.94
N ALA A 828 -35.90 26.13 -7.97
CA ALA A 828 -35.50 25.04 -8.84
C ALA A 828 -34.57 25.53 -9.97
N LEU A 829 -33.41 24.88 -10.11
CA LEU A 829 -32.46 25.11 -11.21
C LEU A 829 -32.94 24.49 -12.52
N ILE A 830 -33.58 23.32 -12.42
CA ILE A 830 -34.22 22.64 -13.53
C ILE A 830 -35.72 22.93 -13.45
N ASN A 831 -36.20 23.80 -14.33
CA ASN A 831 -37.56 24.33 -14.33
C ASN A 831 -38.09 24.45 -15.77
N GLN A 832 -39.32 24.92 -15.95
CA GLN A 832 -39.97 25.07 -17.26
C GLN A 832 -39.14 25.83 -18.32
N ASP A 833 -38.32 26.79 -17.90
CA ASP A 833 -37.49 27.56 -18.80
C ASP A 833 -36.18 26.83 -19.10
N SER A 834 -35.50 26.32 -18.06
CA SER A 834 -34.19 25.69 -18.21
C SER A 834 -34.23 24.31 -18.85
N VAL A 835 -35.33 23.55 -18.72
CA VAL A 835 -35.50 22.29 -19.48
C VAL A 835 -35.48 22.50 -20.99
N ARG A 836 -35.85 23.70 -21.47
CA ARG A 836 -35.83 24.04 -22.91
C ARG A 836 -34.42 24.29 -23.43
N LEU A 837 -33.47 24.56 -22.55
CA LEU A 837 -32.07 24.82 -22.89
C LEU A 837 -31.27 23.53 -23.08
N PHE A 838 -31.78 22.40 -22.57
CA PHE A 838 -31.17 21.10 -22.81
C PHE A 838 -31.14 20.81 -24.30
N ARG A 839 -30.12 20.10 -24.77
CA ARG A 839 -30.15 19.52 -26.11
C ARG A 839 -31.29 18.50 -26.20
N HIS A 840 -32.01 18.47 -27.32
CA HIS A 840 -33.07 17.48 -27.53
C HIS A 840 -32.50 16.06 -27.48
N GLY A 841 -33.13 15.16 -26.73
CA GLY A 841 -32.65 13.79 -26.48
C GLY A 841 -31.50 13.68 -25.48
N SER A 842 -31.24 14.74 -24.71
CA SER A 842 -30.26 14.72 -23.61
C SER A 842 -30.75 13.89 -22.42
N ARG A 843 -29.86 13.67 -21.45
CA ARG A 843 -30.10 12.85 -20.26
C ARG A 843 -29.94 13.67 -19.00
N PHE A 844 -30.62 13.26 -17.94
CA PHE A 844 -30.59 13.99 -16.68
C PHE A 844 -30.39 13.07 -15.46
N VAL A 845 -29.51 13.46 -14.55
CA VAL A 845 -29.23 12.75 -13.30
C VAL A 845 -29.32 13.72 -12.12
N ASN A 846 -30.09 13.36 -11.09
CA ASN A 846 -30.13 14.13 -9.84
C ASN A 846 -29.73 13.27 -8.64
N ILE A 847 -28.59 13.61 -8.05
CA ILE A 847 -28.05 13.03 -6.81
C ILE A 847 -27.86 14.08 -5.71
N ALA A 848 -28.34 15.31 -5.96
CA ALA A 848 -28.17 16.45 -5.08
C ALA A 848 -29.38 16.60 -4.16
N ARG A 849 -30.39 17.39 -4.58
CA ARG A 849 -31.64 17.61 -3.85
C ARG A 849 -32.80 17.65 -4.82
N GLY A 850 -33.94 17.08 -4.42
CA GLY A 850 -35.14 17.08 -5.24
C GLY A 850 -35.71 18.49 -5.48
N SER A 851 -35.59 19.37 -4.49
CA SER A 851 -36.04 20.78 -4.57
C SER A 851 -35.35 21.60 -5.67
N LEU A 852 -34.20 21.14 -6.18
CA LEU A 852 -33.50 21.78 -7.30
C LEU A 852 -34.20 21.53 -8.66
N VAL A 853 -35.24 20.69 -8.68
CA VAL A 853 -35.95 20.27 -9.89
C VAL A 853 -37.44 20.49 -9.71
N ASP A 854 -38.04 21.24 -10.62
CA ASP A 854 -39.47 21.22 -10.88
C ASP A 854 -39.81 19.89 -11.57
N GLU A 855 -40.34 18.93 -10.79
CA GLU A 855 -40.62 17.58 -11.28
C GLU A 855 -41.78 17.52 -12.29
N ASP A 856 -42.65 18.52 -12.32
CA ASP A 856 -43.67 18.68 -13.38
C ASP A 856 -42.99 19.05 -14.70
N ALA A 857 -42.08 20.03 -14.68
CA ALA A 857 -41.30 20.41 -15.85
C ALA A 857 -40.44 19.26 -16.37
N LEU A 858 -39.78 18.50 -15.49
CA LEU A 858 -38.98 17.34 -15.87
C LEU A 858 -39.85 16.23 -16.46
N ALA A 859 -41.01 15.92 -15.86
CA ALA A 859 -41.91 14.91 -16.38
C ALA A 859 -42.42 15.28 -17.78
N GLY A 860 -42.82 16.53 -18.00
CA GLY A 860 -43.21 17.04 -19.33
C GLY A 860 -42.06 16.94 -20.34
N ALA A 861 -40.86 17.37 -19.97
CA ALA A 861 -39.68 17.29 -20.84
C ALA A 861 -39.30 15.84 -21.23
N LEU A 862 -39.55 14.87 -20.34
CA LEU A 862 -39.39 13.45 -20.63
C LEU A 862 -40.48 12.95 -21.58
N GLU A 863 -41.73 13.34 -21.38
CA GLU A 863 -42.84 12.95 -22.26
C GLU A 863 -42.64 13.48 -23.69
N ASP A 864 -42.23 14.74 -23.82
CA ASP A 864 -42.00 15.40 -25.12
C ASP A 864 -40.66 15.00 -25.78
N GLY A 865 -39.81 14.23 -25.09
CA GLY A 865 -38.53 13.73 -25.60
C GLY A 865 -37.40 14.77 -25.61
N GLN A 866 -37.63 15.97 -25.06
CA GLN A 866 -36.57 16.95 -24.85
C GLN A 866 -35.44 16.37 -24.00
N ILE A 867 -35.81 15.66 -22.93
CA ILE A 867 -34.93 14.77 -22.18
C ILE A 867 -35.36 13.34 -22.51
N SER A 868 -34.45 12.48 -22.95
CA SER A 868 -34.79 11.12 -23.37
C SER A 868 -35.06 10.21 -22.17
N THR A 869 -34.22 10.35 -21.13
CA THR A 869 -34.16 9.49 -19.94
C THR A 869 -33.63 10.27 -18.74
N ALA A 870 -34.07 9.88 -17.54
CA ALA A 870 -33.54 10.45 -16.32
C ALA A 870 -33.25 9.39 -15.24
N ALA A 871 -32.38 9.73 -14.29
CA ALA A 871 -32.16 8.96 -13.08
C ALA A 871 -32.20 9.90 -11.86
N LEU A 872 -33.05 9.61 -10.88
CA LEU A 872 -33.23 10.43 -9.68
C LEU A 872 -33.06 9.58 -8.43
N ASP A 873 -32.10 9.97 -7.59
CA ASP A 873 -32.00 9.44 -6.23
C ASP A 873 -32.83 10.25 -5.24
N VAL A 874 -33.02 11.53 -5.54
CA VAL A 874 -33.72 12.50 -4.70
C VAL A 874 -34.97 13.05 -5.38
N HIS A 875 -36.00 13.35 -4.60
CA HIS A 875 -37.34 13.77 -5.09
C HIS A 875 -37.82 15.05 -4.39
N ALA A 876 -38.56 15.91 -5.08
CA ALA A 876 -38.93 17.23 -4.56
C ALA A 876 -39.80 17.16 -3.29
N ASN A 877 -40.62 16.11 -3.16
CA ASN A 877 -41.55 15.89 -2.05
C ASN A 877 -41.30 14.58 -1.30
N GLU A 878 -40.03 14.23 -1.06
CA GLU A 878 -39.65 13.01 -0.34
C GLU A 878 -40.46 12.78 0.95
N PRO A 879 -40.90 11.54 1.25
CA PRO A 879 -40.64 10.30 0.51
C PRO A 879 -41.61 10.06 -0.66
N LYS A 880 -42.45 11.03 -1.04
CA LYS A 880 -43.40 10.89 -2.15
C LYS A 880 -42.72 11.25 -3.47
N VAL A 881 -42.76 10.31 -4.42
CA VAL A 881 -42.27 10.54 -5.78
C VAL A 881 -43.37 11.13 -6.67
N HIS A 882 -42.99 12.02 -7.58
CA HIS A 882 -43.91 12.61 -8.55
C HIS A 882 -44.69 11.55 -9.36
N PRO A 883 -46.04 11.64 -9.48
CA PRO A 883 -46.84 10.65 -10.21
C PRO A 883 -46.44 10.49 -11.68
N GLY A 884 -46.07 11.58 -12.37
CA GLY A 884 -45.62 11.53 -13.76
C GLY A 884 -44.30 10.76 -13.91
N LEU A 885 -43.34 11.02 -13.02
CA LEU A 885 -42.05 10.31 -13.02
C LEU A 885 -42.24 8.82 -12.67
N LEU A 886 -43.14 8.49 -11.73
CA LEU A 886 -43.51 7.10 -11.44
C LEU A 886 -44.11 6.40 -12.66
N ALA A 887 -44.98 7.07 -13.42
CA ALA A 887 -45.56 6.51 -14.63
C ALA A 887 -44.51 6.25 -15.72
N LEU A 888 -43.54 7.16 -15.88
CA LEU A 888 -42.41 7.01 -16.80
C LEU A 888 -41.42 5.92 -16.36
N ALA A 889 -41.17 5.79 -15.05
CA ALA A 889 -40.33 4.73 -14.50
C ALA A 889 -40.93 3.35 -14.72
N ARG A 890 -42.25 3.18 -14.55
CA ARG A 890 -42.96 1.94 -14.89
C ARG A 890 -42.89 1.58 -16.38
N LYS A 891 -42.63 2.56 -17.25
CA LYS A 891 -42.37 2.37 -18.69
C LYS A 891 -40.88 2.18 -19.00
N GLY A 892 -40.02 2.05 -17.99
CA GLY A 892 -38.58 1.85 -18.16
C GLY A 892 -37.77 3.08 -18.59
N ARG A 893 -38.37 4.28 -18.61
CA ARG A 893 -37.72 5.53 -19.10
C ARG A 893 -36.97 6.31 -18.02
N VAL A 894 -37.27 6.04 -16.75
CA VAL A 894 -36.70 6.76 -15.61
C VAL A 894 -36.25 5.76 -14.56
N MET A 895 -35.03 5.92 -14.06
CA MET A 895 -34.55 5.23 -12.86
C MET A 895 -34.89 6.07 -11.64
N LEU A 896 -35.56 5.48 -10.64
CA LEU A 896 -35.90 6.15 -9.38
C LEU A 896 -35.32 5.32 -8.24
N THR A 897 -34.58 5.97 -7.35
CA THR A 897 -34.05 5.36 -6.11
C THR A 897 -34.49 6.16 -4.88
N CYS A 898 -34.16 5.69 -3.69
CA CYS A 898 -34.82 6.12 -2.45
C CYS A 898 -33.87 6.94 -1.56
N HIS A 899 -33.19 7.93 -2.15
CA HIS A 899 -32.22 8.80 -1.50
C HIS A 899 -31.13 8.00 -0.77
N ASN A 900 -30.56 7.01 -1.47
CA ASN A 900 -29.63 6.05 -0.89
C ASN A 900 -28.24 6.10 -1.53
N ALA A 901 -27.93 7.07 -2.39
CA ALA A 901 -26.62 7.17 -3.03
C ALA A 901 -25.46 7.23 -2.02
N GLY A 902 -25.64 7.90 -0.89
CA GLY A 902 -24.64 7.94 0.18
C GLY A 902 -24.76 6.83 1.22
N GLY A 903 -25.79 5.97 1.15
CA GLY A 903 -26.15 5.04 2.22
C GLY A 903 -25.37 3.73 2.18
N THR A 904 -24.14 3.73 2.68
CA THR A 904 -23.31 2.50 2.83
C THR A 904 -22.85 2.32 4.27
N VAL A 905 -22.34 1.12 4.59
CA VAL A 905 -21.77 0.83 5.92
C VAL A 905 -20.57 1.74 6.18
N GLU A 906 -19.72 1.93 5.18
CA GLU A 906 -18.53 2.77 5.21
C GLU A 906 -18.91 4.24 5.46
N THR A 907 -19.98 4.74 4.82
CA THR A 907 -20.48 6.10 5.09
C THR A 907 -20.96 6.23 6.54
N HIS A 908 -21.66 5.22 7.08
CA HIS A 908 -22.09 5.25 8.47
C HIS A 908 -20.91 5.25 9.45
N VAL A 909 -19.87 4.45 9.18
CA VAL A 909 -18.61 4.47 9.93
C VAL A 909 -18.00 5.87 9.88
N GLY A 910 -17.88 6.45 8.68
CA GLY A 910 -17.28 7.77 8.51
C GLY A 910 -18.10 8.92 9.12
N PHE A 911 -19.43 8.85 9.12
CA PHE A 911 -20.29 9.87 9.75
C PHE A 911 -20.08 9.95 11.26
N GLU A 912 -20.06 8.80 11.94
CA GLU A 912 -19.78 8.74 13.37
C GLU A 912 -18.37 9.27 13.67
N GLU A 913 -17.36 8.75 12.94
CA GLU A 913 -15.96 9.11 13.16
C GLU A 913 -15.71 10.61 12.91
N LEU A 914 -16.12 11.12 11.75
CA LEU A 914 -15.86 12.51 11.34
C LEU A 914 -16.59 13.51 12.24
N SER A 915 -17.81 13.19 12.67
CA SER A 915 -18.54 14.03 13.62
C SER A 915 -17.83 14.10 14.98
N MET A 916 -17.35 12.96 15.52
CA MET A 916 -16.56 12.94 16.75
C MET A 916 -15.23 13.70 16.59
N ARG A 917 -14.53 13.51 15.46
CA ARG A 917 -13.25 14.16 15.18
C ARG A 917 -13.37 15.68 15.02
N ASN A 918 -14.43 16.18 14.39
CA ASN A 918 -14.70 17.62 14.32
C ASN A 918 -14.89 18.23 15.70
N ILE A 919 -15.68 17.57 16.56
CA ILE A 919 -15.91 18.06 17.93
C ILE A 919 -14.59 18.04 18.72
N MET A 920 -13.84 16.94 18.65
CA MET A 920 -12.52 16.84 19.29
C MET A 920 -11.57 17.95 18.81
N ALA A 921 -11.51 18.19 17.49
CA ALA A 921 -10.64 19.21 16.92
C ALA A 921 -11.03 20.62 17.39
N VAL A 922 -12.30 21.02 17.25
CA VAL A 922 -12.74 22.38 17.62
C VAL A 922 -12.66 22.62 19.13
N LEU A 923 -13.05 21.63 19.96
CA LEU A 923 -13.02 21.82 21.42
C LEU A 923 -11.61 21.76 22.01
N SER A 924 -10.64 21.12 21.34
CA SER A 924 -9.22 21.17 21.71
C SER A 924 -8.50 22.42 21.21
N GLY A 925 -9.19 23.30 20.47
CA GLY A 925 -8.63 24.55 19.94
C GLY A 925 -7.96 24.43 18.58
N GLY A 926 -8.10 23.28 17.91
CA GLY A 926 -7.70 23.08 16.53
C GLY A 926 -8.78 23.51 15.53
N ASP A 927 -8.44 23.45 14.23
CA ASP A 927 -9.36 23.76 13.15
C ASP A 927 -10.41 22.65 12.95
N ALA A 928 -11.63 23.05 12.57
CA ALA A 928 -12.65 22.12 12.13
C ALA A 928 -12.19 21.39 10.84
N ILE A 929 -12.49 20.10 10.74
CA ILE A 929 -12.08 19.24 9.62
C ILE A 929 -13.00 19.45 8.41
N SER A 930 -14.31 19.49 8.64
CA SER A 930 -15.32 19.63 7.58
C SER A 930 -16.34 20.74 7.88
N PRO A 931 -15.88 21.99 8.14
CA PRO A 931 -16.78 23.09 8.38
C PRO A 931 -17.45 23.57 7.08
N VAL A 932 -18.71 23.98 7.18
CA VAL A 932 -19.46 24.51 6.02
C VAL A 932 -19.86 25.97 6.17
N ASN A 933 -19.70 26.57 7.35
CA ASN A 933 -20.19 27.92 7.64
C ASN A 933 -19.10 28.95 8.01
N LEU A 934 -17.81 28.60 7.90
CA LEU A 934 -16.71 29.53 8.24
C LEU A 934 -16.74 30.83 7.44
N HIS A 935 -17.27 30.82 6.22
CA HIS A 935 -17.37 32.01 5.37
C HIS A 935 -18.38 33.05 5.88
N PHE A 936 -19.26 32.68 6.82
CA PHE A 936 -20.18 33.61 7.49
C PHE A 936 -19.60 34.24 8.77
N PHE A 937 -18.47 33.74 9.28
CA PHE A 937 -17.82 34.34 10.45
C PHE A 937 -17.23 35.70 10.07
N LYS A 938 -17.58 36.74 10.83
CA LYS A 938 -16.97 38.06 10.69
C LYS A 938 -15.53 37.97 11.20
N ARG A 939 -14.57 38.23 10.31
CA ARG A 939 -13.15 38.37 10.67
C ARG A 939 -12.92 39.50 11.67
#